data_AF-A0A126JJ22-F1
#
_entry.id   AF-A0A126JJ22-F1
#
_cell.length_a   1.000
_cell.length_b   1.000
_cell.length_c   1.000
_cell.angle_alpha   90.00
_cell.angle_beta   90.00
_cell.angle_gamma   90.00
#
_symmetry.space_group_name_H-M   'P 1'
#
loop_
_entity.id
_entity.type
_entity.pdbx_description
1 polymer ?
#
loop_
_entity_poly.entity_id
_entity_poly.type
_entity_poly.pdbx_seq_one_letter_code
_entity_poly.pdbx_strand_id
1 'polypeptide(L)'
;MMNMSINNLINDFIETEIDDLQEEGNFCLDICEKEGNFHMTSYWINGAYDNVRYFINNNYSNELYLMILDKYPHDLERLKSKIRAIYENYTEKDIALEALSSILLKEMQYYSQWYTIYGSEEEDMIDFRKYNVHDALNNPNEFPIIKQEDIVASMYGLNDTVQPSDLYDVFAHYSDELKIKKYNLIENDSEPIFTPDVFLVAAVVARYKNYIDIAKKAYPEYAIEFCKMSYYESNLKEQFILAYAIDDYYNRFNSTPYGLPLHKDMVDAHIVTIGNLNKYVINYKIRGIKNKKTCWDSIAEIVYEIPQTVEEFQSFIIQIAIDFKRELNGLEKVRNKDIKAIDGKYPNRYSASHGLTFSKDINVHKKDTRGNDIKKTMKCNYTLELAEKQALYLIKKSLRYATTNPIISSSFGIDSITVLHLLRRVNKYNFNIVFNNSLVEYPELIKYKKEICSEWNLDNKLIETTPVETYWSIQKHSGWNFNRKGDRRNGKSTSEECCAKIKHVPMYNQIDKFISEGNPMQANYTGLRASESRAREQSCKRDNVVYFSKSWKTLRINPIAFFSEEMVWEYQKKYNVPYCEVYDKVVYYEDVYDNVQEEEYQKVYYAPRIGCWTCLLNKGRGYLNFLKLYYPKHYFFLMYEKGLAKDLFIPGAKKLGIISKNIIVSNSENNQLSLFDTPTEACKEDTFSCEKIMQKYSLVDMEALIMKRPCKFLI
;
A
#
# COMPACT_ATOMS: atom_id res chain seq x y z
N MET A 1 -37.91 24.67 -28.18
CA MET A 1 -36.67 25.34 -28.64
C MET A 1 -36.00 26.11 -27.50
N MET A 2 -36.71 26.96 -26.75
CA MET A 2 -36.13 27.74 -25.63
C MET A 2 -35.54 26.88 -24.49
N ASN A 3 -36.26 25.85 -24.00
CA ASN A 3 -35.71 24.88 -23.01
C ASN A 3 -34.46 24.12 -23.50
N MET A 4 -34.38 23.84 -24.80
CA MET A 4 -33.24 23.14 -25.40
C MET A 4 -32.01 24.07 -25.47
N SER A 5 -32.24 25.38 -25.65
CA SER A 5 -31.19 26.41 -25.62
C SER A 5 -30.60 26.62 -24.23
N ILE A 6 -31.42 26.62 -23.17
CA ILE A 6 -30.95 26.80 -21.79
C ILE A 6 -30.21 25.56 -21.27
N ASN A 7 -30.70 24.37 -21.61
CA ASN A 7 -30.02 23.12 -21.25
C ASN A 7 -28.63 23.03 -21.91
N ASN A 8 -28.52 23.41 -23.19
CA ASN A 8 -27.23 23.51 -23.87
C ASN A 8 -26.33 24.55 -23.19
N LEU A 9 -26.85 25.73 -22.83
CA LEU A 9 -26.07 26.75 -22.12
C LEU A 9 -25.45 26.25 -20.80
N ILE A 10 -26.19 25.47 -20.00
CA ILE A 10 -25.66 24.87 -18.76
C ILE A 10 -24.59 23.83 -19.09
N ASN A 11 -24.84 22.95 -20.07
CA ASN A 11 -23.90 21.90 -20.44
C ASN A 11 -22.61 22.48 -21.02
N ASP A 12 -22.70 23.47 -21.91
CA ASP A 12 -21.55 24.17 -22.51
C ASP A 12 -20.69 24.83 -21.42
N PHE A 13 -21.31 25.41 -20.39
CA PHE A 13 -20.59 25.95 -19.23
C PHE A 13 -19.84 24.86 -18.47
N ILE A 14 -20.51 23.74 -18.15
CA ILE A 14 -19.87 22.62 -17.46
C ILE A 14 -18.70 22.06 -18.28
N GLU A 15 -18.89 21.84 -19.58
CA GLU A 15 -17.82 21.34 -20.47
C GLU A 15 -16.61 22.29 -20.48
N THR A 16 -16.84 23.61 -20.52
CA THR A 16 -15.77 24.62 -20.47
C THR A 16 -14.99 24.55 -19.17
N GLU A 17 -15.65 24.45 -18.01
CA GLU A 17 -14.98 24.36 -16.71
C GLU A 17 -14.24 23.01 -16.53
N ILE A 18 -14.71 21.95 -17.18
CA ILE A 18 -14.04 20.64 -17.20
C ILE A 18 -12.78 20.66 -18.08
N ASP A 19 -12.81 21.39 -19.20
CA ASP A 19 -11.63 21.61 -20.01
C ASP A 19 -10.60 22.46 -19.26
N ASP A 20 -11.03 23.53 -18.57
CA ASP A 20 -10.18 24.35 -17.71
C ASP A 20 -9.51 23.54 -16.58
N LEU A 21 -10.27 22.69 -15.89
CA LEU A 21 -9.76 21.75 -14.89
C LEU A 21 -8.62 20.88 -15.43
N GLN A 22 -8.76 20.40 -16.68
CA GLN A 22 -7.78 19.54 -17.31
C GLN A 22 -6.58 20.31 -17.85
N GLU A 23 -6.71 21.60 -18.16
CA GLU A 23 -5.60 22.43 -18.64
C GLU A 23 -4.93 23.20 -17.48
N GLU A 24 -5.60 24.20 -16.92
CA GLU A 24 -5.07 25.08 -15.86
C GLU A 24 -4.84 24.30 -14.57
N GLY A 25 -5.75 23.40 -14.20
CA GLY A 25 -5.61 22.57 -13.00
C GLY A 25 -4.36 21.69 -13.05
N ASN A 26 -4.06 21.08 -14.21
CA ASN A 26 -2.81 20.32 -14.41
C ASN A 26 -1.58 21.20 -14.30
N PHE A 27 -1.60 22.36 -14.94
CA PHE A 27 -0.49 23.31 -14.89
C PHE A 27 -0.19 23.79 -13.46
N CYS A 28 -1.24 24.15 -12.70
CA CYS A 28 -1.13 24.54 -11.31
C CYS A 28 -0.50 23.42 -10.47
N LEU A 29 -1.02 22.20 -10.59
CA LEU A 29 -0.48 21.03 -9.89
C LEU A 29 1.01 20.79 -10.21
N ASP A 30 1.41 20.94 -11.47
CA ASP A 30 2.80 20.77 -11.92
C ASP A 30 3.75 21.83 -11.35
N ILE A 31 3.32 23.08 -11.31
CA ILE A 31 4.08 24.15 -10.63
C ILE A 31 4.20 23.85 -9.14
N CYS A 32 3.10 23.46 -8.50
CA CYS A 32 3.10 23.11 -7.07
C CYS A 32 4.14 22.03 -6.74
N GLU A 33 4.24 21.02 -7.59
CA GLU A 33 5.21 19.95 -7.41
C GLU A 33 6.64 20.35 -7.71
N LYS A 34 6.88 21.35 -8.55
CA LYS A 34 8.23 21.85 -8.86
C LYS A 34 8.72 22.84 -7.80
N GLU A 35 7.86 23.78 -7.42
CA GLU A 35 8.24 24.93 -6.59
C GLU A 35 7.88 24.74 -5.11
N GLY A 36 7.00 23.78 -4.79
CA GLY A 36 6.50 23.58 -3.44
C GLY A 36 5.56 24.70 -2.98
N ASN A 37 4.91 25.38 -3.93
CA ASN A 37 3.97 26.48 -3.68
C ASN A 37 2.55 26.06 -4.09
N PHE A 38 1.66 25.80 -3.13
CA PHE A 38 0.28 25.34 -3.38
C PHE A 38 -0.76 26.47 -3.41
N HIS A 39 -0.31 27.72 -3.40
CA HIS A 39 -1.17 28.90 -3.52
C HIS A 39 -1.80 29.03 -4.92
N MET A 40 -1.19 28.43 -5.94
CA MET A 40 -1.76 28.41 -7.29
C MET A 40 -2.98 27.52 -7.41
N THR A 41 -2.90 26.27 -6.92
CA THR A 41 -4.04 25.33 -6.90
C THR A 41 -5.26 25.95 -6.20
N SER A 42 -4.96 26.62 -5.10
CA SER A 42 -5.85 27.37 -4.26
C SER A 42 -6.63 28.47 -5.01
N TYR A 43 -5.93 29.33 -5.77
CA TYR A 43 -6.59 30.34 -6.60
C TYR A 43 -7.48 29.74 -7.69
N TRP A 44 -6.99 28.70 -8.35
CA TRP A 44 -7.72 28.05 -9.44
C TRP A 44 -9.08 27.53 -8.95
N ILE A 45 -9.16 26.96 -7.75
CA ILE A 45 -10.43 26.46 -7.19
C ILE A 45 -11.40 27.59 -6.86
N ASN A 46 -10.90 28.70 -6.32
CA ASN A 46 -11.74 29.89 -6.12
C ASN A 46 -12.24 30.45 -7.44
N GLY A 47 -11.38 30.46 -8.46
CA GLY A 47 -11.73 30.84 -9.83
C GLY A 47 -12.90 30.02 -10.36
N ALA A 48 -12.88 28.69 -10.20
CA ALA A 48 -13.99 27.83 -10.61
C ALA A 48 -15.32 28.21 -9.94
N TYR A 49 -15.32 28.51 -8.64
CA TYR A 49 -16.55 28.96 -7.96
C TYR A 49 -16.99 30.35 -8.44
N ASP A 50 -16.06 31.28 -8.66
CA ASP A 50 -16.36 32.60 -9.19
C ASP A 50 -16.90 32.56 -10.63
N ASN A 51 -16.45 31.59 -11.45
CA ASN A 51 -16.99 31.33 -12.77
C ASN A 51 -18.47 30.92 -12.69
N VAL A 52 -18.84 30.01 -11.78
CA VAL A 52 -20.25 29.65 -11.56
C VAL A 52 -21.05 30.87 -11.13
N ARG A 53 -20.53 31.67 -10.21
CA ARG A 53 -21.17 32.91 -9.74
C ARG A 53 -21.37 33.90 -10.90
N TYR A 54 -20.37 34.11 -11.74
CA TYR A 54 -20.47 34.97 -12.92
C TYR A 54 -21.49 34.45 -13.92
N PHE A 55 -21.49 33.14 -14.20
CA PHE A 55 -22.47 32.49 -15.08
C PHE A 55 -23.90 32.72 -14.59
N ILE A 56 -24.17 32.45 -13.30
CA ILE A 56 -25.48 32.67 -12.69
C ILE A 56 -25.86 34.14 -12.73
N ASN A 57 -24.93 35.05 -12.41
CA ASN A 57 -25.22 36.49 -12.40
C ASN A 57 -25.67 37.03 -13.76
N ASN A 58 -25.09 36.55 -14.86
CA ASN A 58 -25.37 37.05 -16.20
C ASN A 58 -26.56 36.38 -16.88
N ASN A 59 -26.91 35.15 -16.50
CA ASN A 59 -27.91 34.34 -17.19
C ASN A 59 -29.16 34.03 -16.36
N TYR A 60 -29.26 34.56 -15.13
CA TYR A 60 -30.34 34.21 -14.19
C TYR A 60 -31.74 34.45 -14.78
N SER A 61 -32.56 33.40 -14.75
CA SER A 61 -33.99 33.43 -15.06
C SER A 61 -34.70 32.32 -14.30
N ASN A 62 -36.02 32.43 -14.13
CA ASN A 62 -36.81 31.38 -13.47
C ASN A 62 -36.70 30.04 -14.22
N GLU A 63 -36.58 30.08 -15.55
CA GLU A 63 -36.38 28.87 -16.37
C GLU A 63 -35.02 28.21 -16.12
N LEU A 64 -33.94 29.00 -16.03
CA LEU A 64 -32.60 28.50 -15.69
C LEU A 64 -32.59 27.87 -14.28
N TYR A 65 -33.21 28.53 -13.31
CA TYR A 65 -33.31 28.03 -11.92
C TYR A 65 -33.98 26.66 -11.87
N LEU A 66 -35.14 26.51 -12.51
CA LEU A 66 -35.87 25.24 -12.56
C LEU A 66 -35.05 24.14 -13.25
N MET A 67 -34.31 24.47 -14.32
CA MET A 67 -33.47 23.52 -15.04
C MET A 67 -32.26 23.05 -14.21
N ILE A 68 -31.64 23.96 -13.45
CA ILE A 68 -30.54 23.60 -12.53
C ILE A 68 -31.06 22.66 -11.44
N LEU A 69 -32.22 22.96 -10.87
CA LEU A 69 -32.82 22.10 -9.84
C LEU A 69 -33.21 20.72 -10.36
N ASP A 70 -33.68 20.61 -11.61
CA ASP A 70 -33.98 19.32 -12.25
C ASP A 70 -32.72 18.45 -12.42
N LYS A 71 -31.56 19.08 -12.66
CA LYS A 71 -30.26 18.40 -12.78
C LYS A 71 -29.58 18.13 -11.42
N TYR A 72 -30.02 18.77 -10.33
CA TYR A 72 -29.33 18.71 -9.06
C TYR A 72 -29.33 17.27 -8.51
N PRO A 73 -28.15 16.67 -8.23
CA PRO A 73 -28.03 15.24 -7.99
C PRO A 73 -28.34 14.80 -6.54
N HIS A 74 -28.64 15.74 -5.65
CA HIS A 74 -28.74 15.50 -4.20
C HIS A 74 -30.06 16.03 -3.62
N ASP A 75 -30.22 15.89 -2.30
CA ASP A 75 -31.44 16.32 -1.60
C ASP A 75 -31.51 17.85 -1.48
N LEU A 76 -32.52 18.45 -2.12
CA LEU A 76 -32.69 19.90 -2.16
C LEU A 76 -32.98 20.53 -0.80
N GLU A 77 -33.71 19.84 0.08
CA GLU A 77 -34.01 20.37 1.42
C GLU A 77 -32.77 20.35 2.31
N ARG A 78 -31.91 19.33 2.14
CA ARG A 78 -30.59 19.29 2.77
C ARG A 78 -29.71 20.44 2.28
N LEU A 79 -29.68 20.73 0.97
CA LEU A 79 -28.95 21.88 0.43
C LEU A 79 -29.44 23.19 1.05
N LYS A 80 -30.76 23.43 1.05
CA LYS A 80 -31.36 24.63 1.66
C LYS A 80 -31.02 24.75 3.15
N SER A 81 -30.98 23.64 3.88
CA SER A 81 -30.58 23.63 5.28
C SER A 81 -29.10 24.00 5.46
N LYS A 82 -28.21 23.51 4.58
CA LYS A 82 -26.77 23.86 4.58
C LYS A 82 -26.58 25.34 4.26
N ILE A 83 -27.22 25.84 3.21
CA ILE A 83 -27.19 27.25 2.80
C ILE A 83 -27.64 28.15 3.96
N ARG A 84 -28.75 27.81 4.63
CA ARG A 84 -29.24 28.57 5.79
C ARG A 84 -28.22 28.63 6.92
N ALA A 85 -27.49 27.53 7.17
CA ALA A 85 -26.50 27.46 8.23
C ALA A 85 -25.25 28.32 7.95
N ILE A 86 -24.94 28.58 6.68
CA ILE A 86 -23.76 29.37 6.29
C ILE A 86 -24.10 30.84 6.05
N TYR A 87 -25.17 31.13 5.32
CA TYR A 87 -25.47 32.48 4.84
C TYR A 87 -26.51 33.25 5.69
N GLU A 88 -27.13 32.61 6.70
CA GLU A 88 -28.25 33.09 7.51
C GLU A 88 -29.55 33.39 6.71
N ASN A 89 -29.46 34.21 5.65
CA ASN A 89 -30.51 34.49 4.67
C ASN A 89 -30.01 34.13 3.26
N TYR A 90 -30.89 33.59 2.41
CA TYR A 90 -30.54 33.23 1.02
C TYR A 90 -31.71 33.47 0.06
N THR A 91 -31.37 33.64 -1.22
CA THR A 91 -32.29 33.83 -2.34
C THR A 91 -32.35 32.59 -3.23
N GLU A 92 -33.33 32.52 -4.14
CA GLU A 92 -33.40 31.46 -5.16
C GLU A 92 -32.14 31.44 -6.05
N LYS A 93 -31.50 32.60 -6.24
CA LYS A 93 -30.25 32.72 -6.97
C LYS A 93 -29.07 32.09 -6.24
N ASP A 94 -29.03 32.19 -4.92
CA ASP A 94 -28.01 31.52 -4.09
C ASP A 94 -28.19 30.00 -4.12
N ILE A 95 -29.45 29.52 -4.13
CA ILE A 95 -29.75 28.10 -4.34
C ILE A 95 -29.28 27.65 -5.74
N ALA A 96 -29.55 28.45 -6.77
CA ALA A 96 -29.13 28.15 -8.15
C ALA A 96 -27.60 28.05 -8.26
N LEU A 97 -26.89 28.98 -7.61
CA LEU A 97 -25.43 29.00 -7.54
C LEU A 97 -24.89 27.71 -6.91
N GLU A 98 -25.31 27.40 -5.69
CA GLU A 98 -24.80 26.21 -4.98
C GLU A 98 -25.21 24.89 -5.65
N ALA A 99 -26.41 24.84 -6.23
CA ALA A 99 -26.87 23.67 -6.99
C ALA A 99 -26.04 23.46 -8.26
N LEU A 100 -25.77 24.52 -9.04
CA LEU A 100 -24.92 24.43 -10.23
C LEU A 100 -23.47 24.11 -9.87
N SER A 101 -22.92 24.72 -8.82
CA SER A 101 -21.59 24.39 -8.29
C SER A 101 -21.50 22.91 -7.89
N SER A 102 -22.55 22.35 -7.29
CA SER A 102 -22.56 20.93 -6.88
C SER A 102 -22.71 19.98 -8.07
N ILE A 103 -23.45 20.38 -9.12
CA ILE A 103 -23.47 19.65 -10.41
C ILE A 103 -22.05 19.65 -11.00
N LEU A 104 -21.40 20.81 -11.06
CA LEU A 104 -20.03 20.92 -11.58
C LEU A 104 -19.06 20.07 -10.78
N LEU A 105 -19.09 20.14 -9.45
CA LEU A 105 -18.29 19.31 -8.55
C LEU A 105 -18.46 17.81 -8.85
N LYS A 106 -19.70 17.36 -9.02
CA LYS A 106 -19.98 15.95 -9.33
C LYS A 106 -19.29 15.51 -10.62
N GLU A 107 -19.26 16.35 -11.65
CA GLU A 107 -18.53 16.09 -12.90
C GLU A 107 -17.02 16.16 -12.70
N MET A 108 -16.51 17.16 -11.98
CA MET A 108 -15.08 17.33 -11.69
C MET A 108 -14.47 16.14 -10.93
N GLN A 109 -15.24 15.50 -10.03
CA GLN A 109 -14.77 14.33 -9.26
C GLN A 109 -14.40 13.10 -10.10
N TYR A 110 -14.76 13.05 -11.39
CA TYR A 110 -14.31 12.01 -12.31
C TYR A 110 -12.85 12.19 -12.78
N TYR A 111 -12.31 13.39 -12.62
CA TYR A 111 -10.99 13.77 -13.12
C TYR A 111 -9.94 13.79 -12.01
N SER A 112 -8.74 13.36 -12.37
CA SER A 112 -7.65 13.17 -11.41
C SER A 112 -7.17 14.44 -10.75
N GLN A 113 -7.23 15.55 -11.48
CA GLN A 113 -6.83 16.87 -11.02
C GLN A 113 -7.64 17.23 -9.77
N TRP A 114 -8.96 17.07 -9.85
CA TRP A 114 -9.87 17.39 -8.76
C TRP A 114 -9.67 16.47 -7.56
N TYR A 115 -9.78 15.15 -7.77
CA TYR A 115 -9.77 14.21 -6.65
C TYR A 115 -8.39 14.12 -5.98
N THR A 116 -7.30 14.45 -6.66
CA THR A 116 -5.96 14.49 -6.07
C THR A 116 -5.83 15.64 -5.08
N ILE A 117 -6.57 16.73 -5.26
CA ILE A 117 -6.53 17.88 -4.34
C ILE A 117 -7.51 17.64 -3.19
N TYR A 118 -8.77 17.38 -3.53
CA TYR A 118 -9.86 17.37 -2.56
C TYR A 118 -10.38 15.99 -2.22
N GLY A 119 -10.40 15.08 -3.19
CA GLY A 119 -11.06 13.79 -3.06
C GLY A 119 -12.48 13.81 -3.64
N SER A 120 -13.30 12.85 -3.22
CA SER A 120 -14.69 12.64 -3.67
C SER A 120 -15.64 12.37 -2.51
N GLU A 121 -15.23 12.73 -1.29
CA GLU A 121 -16.07 12.65 -0.09
C GLU A 121 -17.09 13.79 0.03
N GLU A 122 -16.85 14.88 -0.67
CA GLU A 122 -17.72 16.06 -0.64
C GLU A 122 -18.91 15.87 -1.59
N GLU A 123 -20.11 16.16 -1.09
CA GLU A 123 -21.35 16.02 -1.85
C GLU A 123 -21.75 17.36 -2.51
N ASP A 124 -21.44 18.50 -1.88
CA ASP A 124 -21.81 19.82 -2.38
C ASP A 124 -20.65 20.83 -2.24
N MET A 125 -20.53 21.80 -3.15
CA MET A 125 -19.46 22.84 -3.09
C MET A 125 -19.57 23.75 -1.86
N ILE A 126 -20.77 23.86 -1.28
CA ILE A 126 -20.98 24.60 -0.04
C ILE A 126 -20.24 23.97 1.15
N ASP A 127 -20.03 22.64 1.16
CA ASP A 127 -19.30 21.97 2.22
C ASP A 127 -17.81 22.36 2.17
N PHE A 128 -17.24 22.60 0.98
CA PHE A 128 -15.89 23.16 0.84
C PHE A 128 -15.75 24.53 1.51
N ARG A 129 -16.77 25.39 1.40
CA ARG A 129 -16.79 26.71 2.06
C ARG A 129 -16.87 26.61 3.58
N LYS A 130 -17.53 25.57 4.10
CA LYS A 130 -17.75 25.36 5.53
C LYS A 130 -16.47 25.07 6.31
N TYR A 131 -15.41 24.59 5.68
CA TYR A 131 -14.17 24.21 6.37
C TYR A 131 -13.34 25.38 6.90
N ASN A 132 -13.85 26.62 6.88
CA ASN A 132 -13.25 27.82 7.48
C ASN A 132 -11.73 27.79 7.38
N VAL A 133 -11.24 27.83 6.16
CA VAL A 133 -9.81 27.93 5.86
C VAL A 133 -9.09 28.99 6.71
N HIS A 134 -9.80 30.07 7.07
CA HIS A 134 -9.34 31.13 7.96
C HIS A 134 -9.12 30.70 9.43
N ASP A 135 -9.78 29.63 9.91
CA ASP A 135 -9.66 29.07 11.26
C ASP A 135 -8.49 28.08 11.43
N ALA A 136 -7.77 27.76 10.35
CA ALA A 136 -6.62 26.86 10.40
C ALA A 136 -5.48 27.39 11.32
N LEU A 137 -5.52 28.68 11.67
CA LEU A 137 -4.66 29.32 12.69
C LEU A 137 -5.01 28.92 14.13
N ASN A 138 -6.28 28.60 14.41
CA ASN A 138 -6.79 28.33 15.75
C ASN A 138 -6.75 26.85 16.13
N ASN A 139 -6.76 25.94 15.14
CA ASN A 139 -6.63 24.50 15.33
C ASN A 139 -5.46 23.91 14.49
N PRO A 140 -4.19 24.10 14.92
CA PRO A 140 -3.01 23.60 14.20
C PRO A 140 -2.98 22.07 14.00
N ASN A 141 -3.80 21.35 14.78
CA ASN A 141 -3.93 19.90 14.74
C ASN A 141 -4.92 19.43 13.65
N GLU A 142 -5.83 20.29 13.17
CA GLU A 142 -6.88 19.89 12.22
C GLU A 142 -6.52 20.05 10.74
N PHE A 143 -5.59 20.90 10.28
CA PHE A 143 -4.94 20.88 8.93
C PHE A 143 -3.66 21.77 9.03
N PRO A 144 -2.76 21.92 8.02
CA PRO A 144 -1.34 21.77 8.21
C PRO A 144 -0.54 23.07 8.00
N ILE A 145 0.03 23.53 9.10
CA ILE A 145 1.15 24.48 9.27
C ILE A 145 1.27 25.60 8.23
N ILE A 146 0.69 26.72 8.63
CA ILE A 146 0.60 28.03 8.02
C ILE A 146 1.86 28.87 8.33
N LYS A 147 2.31 29.73 7.40
CA LYS A 147 3.33 30.77 7.67
C LYS A 147 2.68 32.14 7.93
N GLN A 148 3.42 33.03 8.58
CA GLN A 148 2.96 34.34 9.05
C GLN A 148 2.47 35.32 7.96
N GLU A 149 2.70 35.00 6.68
CA GLU A 149 2.40 35.80 5.50
C GLU A 149 1.02 35.45 4.91
N ASP A 150 0.62 34.17 5.01
CA ASP A 150 -0.72 33.66 4.66
C ASP A 150 -1.81 34.32 5.54
N ILE A 151 -1.41 34.78 6.74
CA ILE A 151 -2.22 35.52 7.71
C ILE A 151 -2.56 36.92 7.20
N VAL A 152 -1.63 37.61 6.53
CA VAL A 152 -1.83 39.01 6.12
C VAL A 152 -2.53 39.09 4.76
N ALA A 153 -2.29 38.11 3.88
CA ALA A 153 -2.93 38.00 2.58
C ALA A 153 -4.32 37.33 2.61
N SER A 154 -4.84 36.84 3.74
CA SER A 154 -6.29 36.59 3.85
C SER A 154 -7.03 37.87 4.30
N MET A 155 -6.34 38.72 5.09
CA MET A 155 -6.91 39.86 5.82
C MET A 155 -7.34 41.10 5.02
N TYR A 156 -6.95 41.26 3.74
CA TYR A 156 -7.56 42.30 2.87
C TYR A 156 -8.63 41.71 1.92
N GLY A 157 -9.25 40.59 2.31
CA GLY A 157 -10.17 39.81 1.47
C GLY A 157 -9.44 38.99 0.40
N LEU A 158 -8.16 38.70 0.68
CA LEU A 158 -7.15 38.42 -0.33
C LEU A 158 -6.83 36.91 -0.46
N ASN A 159 -7.43 36.01 0.36
CA ASN A 159 -7.30 34.54 0.24
C ASN A 159 -8.37 33.72 1.01
N ASP A 160 -8.96 32.74 0.30
CA ASP A 160 -9.90 31.69 0.76
C ASP A 160 -9.27 30.26 0.77
N THR A 161 -7.95 30.11 0.93
CA THR A 161 -7.27 28.84 0.59
C THR A 161 -6.31 28.23 1.63
N VAL A 162 -6.49 26.93 1.94
CA VAL A 162 -5.57 26.08 2.74
C VAL A 162 -4.66 25.27 1.80
N GLN A 163 -3.36 25.26 2.09
CA GLN A 163 -2.38 24.41 1.43
C GLN A 163 -2.65 22.92 1.77
N PRO A 164 -2.71 22.00 0.79
CA PRO A 164 -2.72 20.58 1.10
C PRO A 164 -1.35 20.19 1.68
N SER A 165 -1.27 19.87 2.98
CA SER A 165 -0.13 19.08 3.54
C SER A 165 0.17 17.83 2.73
N ASP A 166 -0.85 17.39 2.02
CA ASP A 166 -1.01 16.16 1.31
C ASP A 166 -0.15 16.12 0.04
N LEU A 167 0.99 16.82 -0.05
CA LEU A 167 1.84 16.71 -1.24
C LEU A 167 3.30 16.32 -0.99
N TYR A 168 3.78 16.24 0.27
CA TYR A 168 5.16 15.80 0.54
C TYR A 168 5.36 14.64 1.50
N ASP A 169 5.06 14.77 2.79
CA ASP A 169 4.90 13.64 3.72
C ASP A 169 4.48 14.24 5.06
N VAL A 170 3.31 13.84 5.55
CA VAL A 170 2.71 14.40 6.77
C VAL A 170 3.58 14.06 7.98
N PHE A 171 4.13 12.85 8.06
CA PHE A 171 5.02 12.48 9.16
C PHE A 171 6.34 13.25 9.14
N ALA A 172 6.88 13.53 7.95
CA ALA A 172 8.06 14.36 7.79
C ALA A 172 7.82 15.80 8.25
N HIS A 173 6.66 16.34 7.91
CA HIS A 173 6.31 17.70 8.26
C HIS A 173 6.17 17.90 9.77
N TYR A 174 5.54 16.96 10.46
CA TYR A 174 5.35 17.00 11.92
C TYR A 174 6.48 16.32 12.71
N SER A 175 7.61 15.97 12.07
CA SER A 175 8.63 15.13 12.70
C SER A 175 9.22 15.72 13.97
N ASP A 176 9.42 17.04 14.01
CA ASP A 176 10.05 17.74 15.13
C ASP A 176 9.14 17.79 16.36
N GLU A 177 7.82 17.83 16.14
CA GLU A 177 6.81 17.77 17.19
C GLU A 177 6.63 16.35 17.70
N LEU A 178 6.59 15.38 16.77
CA LEU A 178 6.47 13.96 17.11
C LEU A 178 7.72 13.45 17.85
N LYS A 179 8.90 14.03 17.58
CA LYS A 179 10.15 13.58 18.16
C LYS A 179 11.22 14.68 18.22
N ILE A 180 11.61 15.05 19.43
CA ILE A 180 12.81 15.86 19.67
C ILE A 180 14.04 14.94 19.70
N LYS A 181 14.98 15.14 18.77
CA LYS A 181 16.28 14.47 18.79
C LYS A 181 17.13 15.08 19.91
N LYS A 182 17.17 14.45 21.09
CA LYS A 182 18.13 14.83 22.14
C LYS A 182 19.51 14.27 21.79
N TYR A 183 20.50 15.14 21.59
CA TYR A 183 21.90 14.73 21.67
C TYR A 183 22.34 14.62 23.15
N ASN A 184 23.51 14.01 23.36
CA ASN A 184 24.09 13.66 24.66
C ASN A 184 24.04 14.78 25.71
N LEU A 185 24.19 14.38 26.98
CA LEU A 185 24.20 15.14 28.25
C LEU A 185 24.98 16.47 28.31
N ILE A 186 25.65 16.90 27.24
CA ILE A 186 26.62 18.01 27.23
C ILE A 186 26.16 19.18 26.34
N GLU A 187 25.31 18.98 25.33
CA GLU A 187 24.80 20.08 24.48
C GLU A 187 23.31 19.88 24.13
N ASN A 188 22.52 20.93 24.37
CA ASN A 188 21.06 20.99 24.17
C ASN A 188 20.66 21.29 22.71
N ASP A 189 21.48 20.94 21.72
CA ASP A 189 21.17 21.24 20.32
C ASP A 189 20.40 20.07 19.68
N SER A 190 19.09 20.30 19.45
CA SER A 190 18.23 19.38 18.70
C SER A 190 18.22 19.76 17.22
N GLU A 191 18.72 18.87 16.36
CA GLU A 191 18.64 19.06 14.91
C GLU A 191 17.40 18.34 14.32
N PRO A 192 16.58 19.04 13.50
CA PRO A 192 15.45 18.46 12.79
C PRO A 192 15.82 17.28 11.89
N ILE A 193 14.92 16.31 11.78
CA ILE A 193 15.12 15.11 10.96
C ILE A 193 14.85 15.44 9.50
N PHE A 194 15.87 15.27 8.63
CA PHE A 194 15.62 15.31 7.18
C PHE A 194 14.92 14.03 6.72
N THR A 195 13.91 14.21 5.88
CA THR A 195 13.10 13.12 5.35
C THR A 195 12.90 13.29 3.85
N PRO A 196 13.33 12.34 3.00
CA PRO A 196 13.17 12.45 1.55
C PRO A 196 11.71 12.26 1.13
N ASP A 197 11.36 12.81 -0.03
CA ASP A 197 10.08 12.50 -0.69
C ASP A 197 10.03 11.02 -1.08
N VAL A 198 9.04 10.30 -0.55
CA VAL A 198 8.87 8.85 -0.77
C VAL A 198 8.63 8.49 -2.24
N PHE A 199 8.01 9.37 -3.03
CA PHE A 199 7.79 9.14 -4.46
C PHE A 199 9.06 9.34 -5.27
N LEU A 200 9.89 10.33 -4.93
CA LEU A 200 11.19 10.52 -5.58
C LEU A 200 12.14 9.35 -5.27
N VAL A 201 12.13 8.84 -4.03
CA VAL A 201 12.86 7.61 -3.67
C VAL A 201 12.35 6.42 -4.50
N ALA A 202 11.02 6.27 -4.61
CA ALA A 202 10.43 5.22 -5.42
C ALA A 202 10.80 5.34 -6.92
N ALA A 203 10.88 6.56 -7.45
CA ALA A 203 11.28 6.86 -8.83
C ALA A 203 12.72 6.44 -9.14
N VAL A 204 13.66 6.72 -8.22
CA VAL A 204 15.07 6.28 -8.34
C VAL A 204 15.16 4.75 -8.28
N VAL A 205 14.45 4.13 -7.34
CA VAL A 205 14.43 2.66 -7.20
C VAL A 205 13.82 1.98 -8.42
N ALA A 206 12.77 2.56 -9.02
CA ALA A 206 12.14 2.05 -10.23
C ALA A 206 13.11 2.05 -11.41
N ARG A 207 13.78 3.18 -11.67
CA ARG A 207 14.82 3.31 -12.71
C ARG A 207 15.89 2.26 -12.55
N TYR A 208 16.49 2.14 -11.37
CA TYR A 208 17.49 1.11 -11.10
C TYR A 208 17.00 -0.29 -11.50
N LYS A 209 15.79 -0.69 -11.10
CA LYS A 209 15.24 -2.02 -11.41
C LYS A 209 15.06 -2.26 -12.92
N ASN A 210 14.74 -1.22 -13.69
CA ASN A 210 14.56 -1.30 -15.14
C ASN A 210 15.91 -1.23 -15.89
N TYR A 211 16.83 -0.35 -15.51
CA TYR A 211 18.16 -0.26 -16.10
C TYR A 211 18.98 -1.54 -15.90
N ILE A 212 18.81 -2.23 -14.77
CA ILE A 212 19.42 -3.56 -14.56
C ILE A 212 18.91 -4.61 -15.56
N ASP A 213 17.71 -4.46 -16.12
CA ASP A 213 17.27 -5.35 -17.22
C ASP A 213 17.90 -4.97 -18.55
N ILE A 214 18.07 -3.67 -18.82
CA ILE A 214 18.81 -3.19 -19.99
C ILE A 214 20.26 -3.71 -19.95
N ALA A 215 20.88 -3.72 -18.76
CA ALA A 215 22.25 -4.20 -18.55
C ALA A 215 22.50 -5.66 -18.96
N LYS A 216 21.45 -6.48 -19.10
CA LYS A 216 21.59 -7.92 -19.41
C LYS A 216 21.98 -8.20 -20.86
N LYS A 217 21.83 -7.25 -21.77
CA LYS A 217 22.12 -7.41 -23.21
C LYS A 217 22.56 -6.10 -23.82
N ALA A 218 23.29 -6.17 -24.93
CA ALA A 218 23.56 -4.98 -25.74
C ALA A 218 22.23 -4.36 -26.20
N TYR A 219 22.14 -3.04 -26.12
CA TYR A 219 20.93 -2.30 -26.46
C TYR A 219 21.16 -1.50 -27.76
N PRO A 220 20.56 -1.93 -28.91
CA PRO A 220 20.88 -1.36 -30.22
C PRO A 220 20.65 0.14 -30.33
N GLU A 221 19.68 0.68 -29.60
CA GLU A 221 19.37 2.12 -29.57
C GLU A 221 20.59 2.94 -29.11
N TYR A 222 21.29 2.50 -28.07
CA TYR A 222 22.50 3.18 -27.59
C TYR A 222 23.65 3.11 -28.59
N ALA A 223 23.77 2.01 -29.35
CA ALA A 223 24.76 1.90 -30.41
C ALA A 223 24.51 2.92 -31.53
N ILE A 224 23.25 3.04 -31.95
CA ILE A 224 22.84 4.00 -32.99
C ILE A 224 23.13 5.43 -32.54
N GLU A 225 22.71 5.79 -31.33
CA GLU A 225 22.89 7.15 -30.79
C GLU A 225 24.37 7.48 -30.56
N PHE A 226 25.16 6.55 -30.03
CA PHE A 226 26.61 6.76 -29.86
C PHE A 226 27.33 6.96 -31.20
N CYS A 227 26.97 6.18 -32.23
CA CYS A 227 27.51 6.34 -33.58
C CYS A 227 27.14 7.71 -34.18
N LYS A 228 25.90 8.17 -34.02
CA LYS A 228 25.48 9.51 -34.45
C LYS A 228 26.31 10.60 -33.79
N MET A 229 26.51 10.49 -32.48
CA MET A 229 27.30 11.48 -31.71
C MET A 229 28.79 11.44 -32.08
N SER A 230 29.29 10.29 -32.54
CA SER A 230 30.70 10.13 -32.92
C SER A 230 31.10 10.90 -34.19
N TYR A 231 30.14 11.47 -34.93
CA TYR A 231 30.42 12.36 -36.07
C TYR A 231 30.73 13.82 -35.68
N TYR A 232 30.49 14.21 -34.42
CA TYR A 232 30.80 15.56 -33.92
C TYR A 232 32.27 15.69 -33.49
N GLU A 233 32.75 16.93 -33.44
CA GLU A 233 34.07 17.26 -32.86
C GLU A 233 34.15 16.84 -31.38
N SER A 234 35.37 16.54 -30.89
CA SER A 234 35.59 15.92 -29.56
C SER A 234 34.82 16.62 -28.43
N ASN A 235 34.93 17.94 -28.32
CA ASN A 235 34.28 18.69 -27.23
C ASN A 235 32.74 18.62 -27.32
N LEU A 236 32.19 18.68 -28.53
CA LEU A 236 30.74 18.59 -28.75
C LEU A 236 30.24 17.17 -28.54
N LYS A 237 30.97 16.16 -29.02
CA LYS A 237 30.70 14.74 -28.78
C LYS A 237 30.57 14.46 -27.29
N GLU A 238 31.52 14.93 -26.48
CA GLU A 238 31.51 14.75 -25.03
C GLU A 238 30.28 15.38 -24.37
N GLN A 239 29.87 16.57 -24.81
CA GLN A 239 28.66 17.23 -24.30
C GLN A 239 27.38 16.50 -24.72
N PHE A 240 27.28 16.03 -25.97
CA PHE A 240 26.12 15.30 -26.46
C PHE A 240 25.94 13.94 -25.77
N ILE A 241 27.04 13.22 -25.53
CA ILE A 241 27.02 11.96 -24.78
C ILE A 241 26.47 12.18 -23.37
N LEU A 242 26.95 13.20 -22.66
CA LEU A 242 26.48 13.51 -21.30
C LEU A 242 25.00 13.95 -21.32
N ALA A 243 24.64 14.87 -22.21
CA ALA A 243 23.27 15.36 -22.33
C ALA A 243 22.28 14.23 -22.63
N TYR A 244 22.62 13.33 -23.56
CA TYR A 244 21.80 12.16 -23.87
C TYR A 244 21.69 11.22 -22.67
N ALA A 245 22.80 10.91 -21.98
CA ALA A 245 22.76 9.99 -20.85
C ALA A 245 21.87 10.52 -19.70
N ILE A 246 21.91 11.82 -19.45
CA ILE A 246 21.06 12.48 -18.46
C ILE A 246 19.59 12.50 -18.92
N ASP A 247 19.33 12.89 -20.17
CA ASP A 247 17.99 12.87 -20.76
C ASP A 247 17.36 11.47 -20.71
N ASP A 248 18.12 10.44 -21.11
CA ASP A 248 17.72 9.04 -21.06
C ASP A 248 17.33 8.64 -19.64
N TYR A 249 18.20 8.95 -18.66
CA TYR A 249 17.95 8.68 -17.25
C TYR A 249 16.67 9.35 -16.76
N TYR A 250 16.43 10.61 -17.14
CA TYR A 250 15.23 11.33 -16.74
C TYR A 250 13.97 10.77 -17.40
N ASN A 251 14.01 10.47 -18.69
CA ASN A 251 12.80 10.32 -19.50
C ASN A 251 12.41 8.89 -19.83
N ARG A 252 13.35 7.93 -19.95
CA ARG A 252 13.03 6.56 -20.41
C ARG A 252 12.02 5.83 -19.51
N PHE A 253 12.09 6.05 -18.20
CA PHE A 253 11.21 5.42 -17.21
C PHE A 253 10.52 6.45 -16.30
N ASN A 254 10.03 7.55 -16.89
CA ASN A 254 9.42 8.68 -16.16
C ASN A 254 7.94 8.51 -15.81
N SER A 255 7.29 7.45 -16.28
CA SER A 255 5.85 7.27 -16.15
C SER A 255 5.47 5.85 -15.72
N THR A 256 4.29 5.76 -15.11
CA THR A 256 3.73 4.48 -14.67
C THR A 256 3.25 3.66 -15.88
N PRO A 257 3.30 2.32 -15.83
CA PRO A 257 3.58 1.49 -14.66
C PRO A 257 5.08 1.30 -14.35
N TYR A 258 5.98 1.71 -15.25
CA TYR A 258 7.40 1.33 -15.17
C TYR A 258 8.22 2.20 -14.23
N GLY A 259 7.81 3.44 -13.98
CA GLY A 259 8.48 4.34 -13.07
C GLY A 259 7.61 5.51 -12.65
N LEU A 260 8.27 6.59 -12.26
CA LEU A 260 7.68 7.82 -11.74
C LEU A 260 8.54 9.00 -12.22
N PRO A 261 7.98 10.21 -12.31
CA PRO A 261 8.76 11.37 -12.69
C PRO A 261 9.84 11.66 -11.64
N LEU A 262 11.00 12.13 -12.10
CA LEU A 262 12.02 12.70 -11.23
C LEU A 262 11.85 14.21 -11.20
N HIS A 263 12.32 14.82 -10.13
CA HIS A 263 12.47 16.26 -10.09
C HIS A 263 13.73 16.67 -10.85
N LYS A 264 13.63 17.71 -11.70
CA LYS A 264 14.71 18.19 -12.59
C LYS A 264 16.03 18.52 -11.90
N ASP A 265 15.98 18.90 -10.62
CA ASP A 265 17.16 19.30 -9.83
C ASP A 265 17.80 18.12 -9.06
N MET A 266 17.33 16.87 -9.26
CA MET A 266 17.89 15.69 -8.59
C MET A 266 19.24 15.26 -9.15
N VAL A 267 19.52 15.59 -10.40
CA VAL A 267 20.74 15.24 -11.10
C VAL A 267 21.23 16.48 -11.82
N ASP A 268 22.41 16.94 -11.42
CA ASP A 268 23.15 18.03 -12.06
C ASP A 268 24.47 17.46 -12.59
N ALA A 269 24.79 17.73 -13.85
CA ALA A 269 25.91 17.09 -14.52
C ALA A 269 26.72 18.10 -15.34
N HIS A 270 28.04 18.03 -15.22
CA HIS A 270 28.95 18.92 -15.93
C HIS A 270 30.27 18.22 -16.24
N ILE A 271 31.06 18.80 -17.14
CA ILE A 271 32.36 18.30 -17.55
C ILE A 271 33.44 19.11 -16.83
N VAL A 272 34.39 18.41 -16.21
CA VAL A 272 35.58 19.03 -15.61
C VAL A 272 36.84 18.42 -16.21
N THR A 273 37.90 19.21 -16.31
CA THR A 273 39.22 18.72 -16.73
C THR A 273 40.05 18.43 -15.49
N ILE A 274 40.41 17.16 -15.28
CA ILE A 274 41.27 16.73 -14.17
C ILE A 274 42.60 16.26 -14.76
N GLY A 275 43.66 17.05 -14.57
CA GLY A 275 44.93 16.85 -15.25
C GLY A 275 44.80 17.22 -16.73
N ASN A 276 44.92 16.23 -17.62
CA ASN A 276 44.82 16.38 -19.09
C ASN A 276 43.63 15.63 -19.71
N LEU A 277 42.71 15.11 -18.89
CA LEU A 277 41.56 14.34 -19.35
C LEU A 277 40.26 14.99 -18.86
N ASN A 278 39.29 15.10 -19.76
CA ASN A 278 37.93 15.50 -19.42
C ASN A 278 37.22 14.33 -18.73
N LYS A 279 36.45 14.65 -17.69
CA LYS A 279 35.65 13.70 -16.93
C LYS A 279 34.25 14.25 -16.71
N TYR A 280 33.29 13.36 -16.58
CA TYR A 280 31.94 13.73 -16.19
C TYR A 280 31.83 13.76 -14.67
N VAL A 281 31.21 14.81 -14.14
CA VAL A 281 30.85 14.91 -12.73
C VAL A 281 29.34 14.96 -12.66
N ILE A 282 28.76 14.05 -11.88
CA ILE A 282 27.31 14.02 -11.64
C ILE A 282 27.05 14.19 -10.15
N ASN A 283 26.27 15.21 -9.85
CA ASN A 283 25.78 15.57 -8.53
C ASN A 283 24.36 15.01 -8.33
N TYR A 284 24.23 14.09 -7.39
CA TYR A 284 22.95 13.50 -7.00
C TYR A 284 22.39 14.24 -5.78
N LYS A 285 21.14 14.69 -5.88
CA LYS A 285 20.41 15.39 -4.82
C LYS A 285 19.03 14.78 -4.63
N ILE A 286 18.49 14.89 -3.42
CA ILE A 286 17.11 14.49 -3.13
C ILE A 286 16.39 15.65 -2.45
N ARG A 287 15.13 15.87 -2.85
CA ARG A 287 14.23 16.79 -2.16
C ARG A 287 13.58 16.08 -0.98
N GLY A 288 13.41 16.82 0.11
CA GLY A 288 12.72 16.34 1.29
C GLY A 288 12.21 17.47 2.16
N ILE A 289 11.76 17.11 3.36
CA ILE A 289 11.35 18.04 4.41
C ILE A 289 12.35 17.96 5.56
N LYS A 290 12.72 19.13 6.08
CA LYS A 290 13.48 19.30 7.33
C LYS A 290 12.99 20.59 7.99
N ASN A 291 12.72 20.57 9.29
CA ASN A 291 12.23 21.75 10.02
C ASN A 291 10.96 22.36 9.41
N LYS A 292 9.97 21.51 9.05
CA LYS A 292 8.73 21.91 8.37
C LYS A 292 8.93 22.67 7.04
N LYS A 293 10.15 22.70 6.49
CA LYS A 293 10.51 23.38 5.26
C LYS A 293 11.00 22.38 4.23
N THR A 294 10.58 22.59 2.98
CA THR A 294 11.15 21.88 1.85
C THR A 294 12.61 22.28 1.68
N CYS A 295 13.50 21.30 1.53
CA CYS A 295 14.91 21.54 1.28
C CYS A 295 15.52 20.43 0.41
N TRP A 296 16.68 20.73 -0.13
CA TRP A 296 17.50 19.80 -0.89
C TRP A 296 18.64 19.28 -0.04
N ASP A 297 18.93 17.98 -0.16
CA ASP A 297 20.09 17.37 0.46
C ASP A 297 20.95 16.66 -0.59
N SER A 298 22.26 16.88 -0.51
CA SER A 298 23.24 16.29 -1.43
C SER A 298 23.49 14.83 -1.05
N ILE A 299 23.27 13.92 -2.00
CA ILE A 299 23.46 12.49 -1.80
C ILE A 299 24.92 12.11 -2.04
N ALA A 300 25.43 12.41 -3.24
CA ALA A 300 26.79 12.11 -3.65
C ALA A 300 27.19 12.97 -4.85
N GLU A 301 28.49 13.20 -4.97
CA GLU A 301 29.13 13.71 -6.18
C GLU A 301 30.03 12.58 -6.71
N ILE A 302 29.86 12.17 -7.97
CA ILE A 302 30.60 11.05 -8.54
C ILE A 302 31.23 11.46 -9.87
N VAL A 303 32.49 11.07 -10.04
CA VAL A 303 33.29 11.29 -11.24
C VAL A 303 33.27 10.05 -12.11
N TYR A 304 32.98 10.20 -13.40
CA TYR A 304 32.94 9.15 -14.40
C TYR A 304 33.94 9.43 -15.52
N GLU A 305 34.51 8.36 -16.06
CA GLU A 305 35.28 8.43 -17.30
C GLU A 305 34.34 8.63 -18.49
N ILE A 306 34.80 9.39 -19.49
CA ILE A 306 34.04 9.65 -20.71
C ILE A 306 34.04 8.38 -21.58
N PRO A 307 32.87 7.83 -21.93
CA PRO A 307 32.77 6.65 -22.78
C PRO A 307 33.42 6.83 -24.16
N GLN A 308 34.30 5.92 -24.53
CA GLN A 308 34.97 5.86 -25.83
C GLN A 308 34.36 4.81 -26.75
N THR A 309 33.67 3.81 -26.19
CA THR A 309 33.01 2.72 -26.93
C THR A 309 31.51 2.68 -26.67
N VAL A 310 30.78 1.97 -27.52
CA VAL A 310 29.32 1.74 -27.36
C VAL A 310 29.05 0.99 -26.05
N GLU A 311 29.88 0.02 -25.72
CA GLU A 311 29.78 -0.78 -24.50
C GLU A 311 30.00 0.08 -23.25
N GLU A 312 30.99 0.97 -23.27
CA GLU A 312 31.24 1.94 -22.21
C GLU A 312 30.08 2.93 -22.08
N PHE A 313 29.49 3.36 -23.19
CA PHE A 313 28.38 4.30 -23.19
C PHE A 313 27.12 3.71 -22.56
N GLN A 314 26.76 2.50 -22.97
CA GLN A 314 25.67 1.76 -22.32
C GLN A 314 25.97 1.54 -20.83
N SER A 315 27.20 1.17 -20.49
CA SER A 315 27.62 0.95 -19.10
C SER A 315 27.52 2.22 -18.27
N PHE A 316 27.89 3.37 -18.82
CA PHE A 316 27.79 4.68 -18.17
C PHE A 316 26.34 5.03 -17.82
N ILE A 317 25.40 4.93 -18.77
CA ILE A 317 23.98 5.19 -18.51
C ILE A 317 23.43 4.29 -17.39
N ILE A 318 23.77 3.00 -17.42
CA ILE A 318 23.36 2.04 -16.39
C ILE A 318 23.99 2.41 -15.04
N GLN A 319 25.25 2.85 -15.04
CA GLN A 319 25.99 3.19 -13.83
C GLN A 319 25.38 4.40 -13.11
N ILE A 320 24.86 5.39 -13.83
CA ILE A 320 24.09 6.51 -13.24
C ILE A 320 22.95 5.98 -12.36
N ALA A 321 22.16 5.04 -12.88
CA ALA A 321 21.04 4.45 -12.15
C ALA A 321 21.48 3.58 -10.96
N ILE A 322 22.58 2.84 -11.11
CA ILE A 322 23.15 2.01 -10.03
C ILE A 322 23.66 2.89 -8.90
N ASP A 323 24.46 3.90 -9.22
CA ASP A 323 25.08 4.75 -8.21
C ASP A 323 24.06 5.60 -7.49
N PHE A 324 23.09 6.20 -8.20
CA PHE A 324 22.07 6.98 -7.52
C PHE A 324 21.26 6.10 -6.54
N LYS A 325 20.85 4.89 -6.96
CA LYS A 325 20.15 3.96 -6.05
C LYS A 325 21.03 3.49 -4.90
N ARG A 326 22.32 3.22 -5.16
CA ARG A 326 23.29 2.77 -4.15
C ARG A 326 23.51 3.83 -3.08
N GLU A 327 23.81 5.06 -3.48
CA GLU A 327 24.08 6.15 -2.55
C GLU A 327 22.80 6.63 -1.84
N LEU A 328 21.66 6.64 -2.54
CA LEU A 328 20.38 7.00 -1.94
C LEU A 328 19.88 5.88 -1.02
N ASN A 329 19.44 4.73 -1.56
CA ASN A 329 18.72 3.70 -0.82
C ASN A 329 19.57 2.49 -0.40
N GLY A 330 20.83 2.43 -0.82
CA GLY A 330 21.71 1.30 -0.54
C GLY A 330 21.50 0.14 -1.51
N LEU A 331 22.29 -0.91 -1.38
CA LEU A 331 22.16 -2.16 -2.14
C LEU A 331 21.91 -3.33 -1.19
N GLU A 332 20.92 -4.16 -1.52
CA GLU A 332 20.60 -5.32 -0.71
C GLU A 332 21.71 -6.37 -0.79
N LYS A 333 21.87 -7.16 0.29
CA LYS A 333 22.74 -8.34 0.27
C LYS A 333 22.35 -9.25 -0.90
N VAL A 334 23.33 -9.58 -1.74
CA VAL A 334 23.09 -10.52 -2.84
C VAL A 334 22.93 -11.92 -2.25
N ARG A 335 21.77 -12.54 -2.48
CA ARG A 335 21.51 -13.90 -2.00
C ARG A 335 22.56 -14.86 -2.56
N ASN A 336 23.05 -15.75 -1.71
CA ASN A 336 24.02 -16.80 -2.05
C ASN A 336 25.38 -16.29 -2.57
N LYS A 337 25.73 -15.03 -2.32
CA LYS A 337 27.07 -14.47 -2.59
C LYS A 337 27.59 -13.75 -1.34
N ASP A 338 28.91 -13.67 -1.21
CA ASP A 338 29.57 -12.91 -0.14
C ASP A 338 29.65 -11.40 -0.48
N ILE A 339 28.55 -10.85 -0.98
CA ILE A 339 28.41 -9.43 -1.28
C ILE A 339 27.50 -8.86 -0.20
N LYS A 340 28.08 -8.09 0.72
CA LYS A 340 27.37 -7.48 1.84
C LYS A 340 26.37 -6.43 1.35
N ALA A 341 25.36 -6.15 2.18
CA ALA A 341 24.50 -5.01 1.94
C ALA A 341 25.30 -3.71 2.06
N ILE A 342 24.96 -2.73 1.22
CA ILE A 342 25.47 -1.37 1.29
C ILE A 342 24.34 -0.51 1.83
N ASP A 343 24.60 0.24 2.89
CA ASP A 343 23.63 1.18 3.44
C ASP A 343 23.65 2.47 2.62
N GLY A 344 22.47 2.92 2.19
CA GLY A 344 22.32 4.22 1.55
C GLY A 344 22.06 5.33 2.56
N LYS A 345 22.07 6.57 2.09
CA LYS A 345 21.76 7.76 2.90
C LYS A 345 20.29 7.77 3.36
N TYR A 346 19.35 7.36 2.50
CA TYR A 346 17.91 7.38 2.74
C TYR A 346 17.08 6.27 2.07
N PRO A 347 16.01 5.81 2.73
CA PRO A 347 15.55 6.24 4.02
C PRO A 347 16.33 5.47 5.10
N ASN A 348 16.91 6.18 6.06
CA ASN A 348 17.70 5.58 7.13
C ASN A 348 16.87 5.46 8.43
N ARG A 349 17.44 4.83 9.47
CA ARG A 349 16.75 4.59 10.76
C ARG A 349 16.22 5.85 11.46
N TYR A 350 16.69 7.03 11.06
CA TYR A 350 16.25 8.31 11.60
C TYR A 350 15.21 9.01 10.72
N SER A 351 15.01 8.58 9.47
CA SER A 351 14.06 9.19 8.54
C SER A 351 12.62 9.17 9.07
N ALA A 352 11.91 10.29 9.02
CA ALA A 352 10.52 10.35 9.46
C ALA A 352 9.55 9.69 8.47
N SER A 353 9.95 9.56 7.20
CA SER A 353 9.19 8.90 6.12
C SER A 353 8.81 7.46 6.46
N HIS A 354 9.52 6.86 7.40
CA HIS A 354 9.26 5.49 7.80
C HIS A 354 8.11 5.34 8.76
N GLY A 355 7.57 6.39 9.41
CA GLY A 355 6.44 6.36 10.37
C GLY A 355 6.61 5.47 11.62
N LEU A 356 7.43 4.43 11.54
CA LEU A 356 7.77 3.46 12.57
C LEU A 356 8.82 4.02 13.53
N THR A 357 9.54 5.09 13.16
CA THR A 357 10.47 5.81 14.05
C THR A 357 9.78 6.48 15.24
N PHE A 358 8.45 6.58 15.12
CA PHE A 358 7.46 7.17 16.01
C PHE A 358 6.60 6.11 16.73
N SER A 359 6.90 4.83 16.51
CA SER A 359 6.16 3.70 17.08
C SER A 359 7.08 2.82 17.95
N LYS A 360 6.53 2.29 19.05
CA LYS A 360 7.20 1.39 20.00
C LYS A 360 6.49 0.04 20.06
N ASP A 361 7.19 -0.98 20.55
CA ASP A 361 6.68 -2.36 20.72
C ASP A 361 6.18 -3.02 19.40
N ILE A 362 6.67 -2.56 18.25
CA ILE A 362 6.30 -3.09 16.93
C ILE A 362 6.67 -4.58 16.86
N ASN A 363 5.67 -5.44 16.66
CA ASN A 363 5.83 -6.89 16.59
C ASN A 363 6.60 -7.50 17.78
N VAL A 364 6.53 -6.89 18.96
CA VAL A 364 7.14 -7.44 20.18
C VAL A 364 6.22 -8.50 20.78
N HIS A 365 6.79 -9.63 21.14
CA HIS A 365 6.08 -10.76 21.72
C HIS A 365 6.55 -11.00 23.17
N LYS A 366 5.64 -11.40 24.05
CA LYS A 366 5.91 -11.81 25.43
C LYS A 366 5.19 -13.11 25.76
N LYS A 367 5.71 -13.85 26.73
CA LYS A 367 5.01 -14.99 27.31
C LYS A 367 4.09 -14.50 28.43
N ASP A 368 2.89 -15.06 28.51
CA ASP A 368 2.01 -14.87 29.67
C ASP A 368 2.32 -15.88 30.79
N THR A 369 1.53 -15.81 31.86
CA THR A 369 1.62 -16.70 33.03
C THR A 369 1.47 -18.19 32.68
N ARG A 370 0.76 -18.52 31.59
CA ARG A 370 0.54 -19.89 31.10
C ARG A 370 1.52 -20.32 30.01
N GLY A 371 2.48 -19.46 29.64
CA GLY A 371 3.49 -19.74 28.60
C GLY A 371 3.01 -19.54 27.15
N ASN A 372 1.82 -18.97 26.96
CA ASN A 372 1.27 -18.59 25.66
C ASN A 372 2.04 -17.41 25.07
N ASP A 373 2.19 -17.40 23.74
CA ASP A 373 2.84 -16.30 23.00
C ASP A 373 1.82 -15.17 22.74
N ILE A 374 1.97 -14.04 23.44
CA ILE A 374 1.10 -12.87 23.30
C ILE A 374 1.88 -11.73 22.66
N LYS A 375 1.27 -11.09 21.67
CA LYS A 375 1.81 -9.90 21.03
C LYS A 375 1.52 -8.67 21.90
N LYS A 376 2.53 -7.84 22.14
CA LYS A 376 2.32 -6.53 22.78
C LYS A 376 1.59 -5.58 21.81
N THR A 377 0.74 -4.74 22.38
CA THR A 377 0.17 -3.59 21.69
C THR A 377 1.26 -2.64 21.22
N MET A 378 1.20 -2.23 19.95
CA MET A 378 2.07 -1.20 19.39
C MET A 378 1.65 0.16 19.92
N LYS A 379 2.61 0.95 20.42
CA LYS A 379 2.34 2.30 20.94
C LYS A 379 2.83 3.35 19.95
N CYS A 380 1.95 4.21 19.47
CA CYS A 380 2.27 5.31 18.57
C CYS A 380 2.35 6.64 19.36
N ASN A 381 3.19 7.58 18.93
CA ASN A 381 3.21 8.97 19.41
C ASN A 381 2.43 9.93 18.48
N TYR A 382 1.63 9.39 17.57
CA TYR A 382 0.76 10.10 16.64
C TYR A 382 -0.66 9.57 16.76
N THR A 383 -1.62 10.39 16.35
CA THR A 383 -3.06 10.09 16.42
C THR A 383 -3.56 9.39 15.16
N LEU A 384 -4.80 8.89 15.21
CA LEU A 384 -5.49 8.36 14.03
C LEU A 384 -5.60 9.42 12.93
N GLU A 385 -5.92 10.67 13.29
CA GLU A 385 -6.09 11.77 12.32
C GLU A 385 -4.81 12.02 11.53
N LEU A 386 -3.65 12.01 12.20
CA LEU A 386 -2.36 12.20 11.51
C LEU A 386 -2.03 11.03 10.58
N ALA A 387 -2.28 9.79 11.02
CA ALA A 387 -2.07 8.60 10.20
C ALA A 387 -3.02 8.57 9.00
N GLU A 388 -4.28 8.98 9.20
CA GLU A 388 -5.31 9.12 8.18
C GLU A 388 -4.90 10.14 7.11
N LYS A 389 -4.43 11.33 7.52
CA LYS A 389 -3.90 12.35 6.61
C LYS A 389 -2.75 11.81 5.76
N GLN A 390 -1.80 11.09 6.37
CA GLN A 390 -0.73 10.43 5.61
C GLN A 390 -1.30 9.41 4.60
N ALA A 391 -2.29 8.61 4.99
CA ALA A 391 -2.86 7.61 4.09
C ALA A 391 -3.56 8.25 2.89
N LEU A 392 -4.36 9.31 3.12
CA LEU A 392 -5.03 10.10 2.08
C LEU A 392 -4.00 10.76 1.16
N TYR A 393 -2.95 11.34 1.73
CA TYR A 393 -1.81 11.88 0.97
C TYR A 393 -1.25 10.86 -0.02
N LEU A 394 -0.86 9.69 0.48
CA LEU A 394 -0.23 8.66 -0.35
C LEU A 394 -1.14 8.24 -1.51
N ILE A 395 -2.45 8.14 -1.28
CA ILE A 395 -3.45 7.80 -2.30
C ILE A 395 -3.60 8.93 -3.33
N LYS A 396 -3.80 10.17 -2.87
CA LYS A 396 -3.95 11.37 -3.73
C LYS A 396 -2.75 11.52 -4.68
N LYS A 397 -1.53 11.48 -4.14
CA LYS A 397 -0.31 11.63 -4.94
C LYS A 397 -0.03 10.44 -5.84
N SER A 398 -0.35 9.21 -5.42
CA SER A 398 -0.19 8.07 -6.34
C SER A 398 -1.17 8.14 -7.50
N LEU A 399 -2.42 8.55 -7.28
CA LEU A 399 -3.41 8.67 -8.36
C LEU A 399 -3.10 9.80 -9.33
N ARG A 400 -2.31 10.81 -8.93
CA ARG A 400 -1.78 11.83 -9.84
C ARG A 400 -0.86 11.23 -10.90
N TYR A 401 0.04 10.33 -10.49
CA TYR A 401 1.00 9.70 -11.41
C TYR A 401 0.51 8.40 -12.04
N ALA A 402 -0.55 7.80 -11.50
CA ALA A 402 -1.07 6.49 -11.88
C ALA A 402 -2.60 6.57 -12.08
N THR A 403 -3.02 7.23 -13.16
CA THR A 403 -4.43 7.46 -13.49
C THR A 403 -5.09 6.27 -14.19
N THR A 404 -4.31 5.42 -14.85
CA THR A 404 -4.81 4.25 -15.60
C THR A 404 -4.92 3.03 -14.70
N ASN A 405 -6.13 2.47 -14.66
CA ASN A 405 -6.47 1.26 -13.90
C ASN A 405 -5.88 1.20 -12.48
N PRO A 406 -6.18 2.17 -11.59
CA PRO A 406 -5.82 2.06 -10.19
C PRO A 406 -6.53 0.84 -9.57
N ILE A 407 -5.78 -0.06 -8.95
CA ILE A 407 -6.32 -1.31 -8.40
C ILE A 407 -6.13 -1.32 -6.89
N ILE A 408 -7.16 -1.72 -6.15
CA ILE A 408 -6.99 -2.19 -4.77
C ILE A 408 -7.05 -3.72 -4.73
N SER A 409 -5.97 -4.33 -4.25
CA SER A 409 -5.99 -5.77 -3.95
C SER A 409 -6.60 -5.98 -2.56
N SER A 410 -7.89 -6.29 -2.55
CA SER A 410 -8.68 -6.43 -1.32
C SER A 410 -8.93 -7.90 -1.01
N SER A 411 -8.72 -8.29 0.24
CA SER A 411 -9.23 -9.57 0.76
C SER A 411 -10.57 -9.40 1.48
N PHE A 412 -11.13 -8.18 1.48
CA PHE A 412 -12.29 -7.77 2.28
C PHE A 412 -12.11 -8.03 3.79
N GLY A 413 -10.85 -8.11 4.24
CA GLY A 413 -10.49 -8.06 5.66
C GLY A 413 -10.48 -6.62 6.18
N ILE A 414 -10.43 -6.47 7.51
CA ILE A 414 -10.53 -5.18 8.22
C ILE A 414 -9.53 -4.14 7.71
N ASP A 415 -8.29 -4.56 7.43
CA ASP A 415 -7.25 -3.67 6.94
C ASP A 415 -7.51 -3.26 5.48
N SER A 416 -7.90 -4.19 4.62
CA SER A 416 -8.19 -3.90 3.21
C SER A 416 -9.47 -3.12 3.00
N ILE A 417 -10.50 -3.30 3.84
CA ILE A 417 -11.73 -2.51 3.77
C ILE A 417 -11.48 -1.08 4.26
N THR A 418 -10.61 -0.89 5.26
CA THR A 418 -10.12 0.44 5.65
C THR A 418 -9.47 1.16 4.47
N VAL A 419 -8.57 0.50 3.75
CA VAL A 419 -7.94 1.08 2.55
C VAL A 419 -8.95 1.29 1.43
N LEU A 420 -9.93 0.40 1.25
CA LEU A 420 -11.00 0.58 0.25
C LEU A 420 -11.83 1.83 0.56
N HIS A 421 -12.17 2.04 1.84
CA HIS A 421 -12.90 3.22 2.28
C HIS A 421 -12.08 4.50 2.08
N LEU A 422 -10.81 4.52 2.50
CA LEU A 422 -9.88 5.63 2.23
C LEU A 422 -9.75 5.93 0.73
N LEU A 423 -9.61 4.89 -0.10
CA LEU A 423 -9.52 5.04 -1.54
C LEU A 423 -10.82 5.62 -2.12
N ARG A 424 -11.99 5.17 -1.66
CA ARG A 424 -13.29 5.72 -2.10
C ARG A 424 -13.50 7.18 -1.70
N ARG A 425 -12.96 7.60 -0.56
CA ARG A 425 -12.99 9.00 -0.12
C ARG A 425 -12.13 9.89 -1.01
N VAL A 426 -11.02 9.36 -1.53
CA VAL A 426 -10.22 10.09 -2.53
C VAL A 426 -10.86 9.97 -3.91
N ASN A 427 -10.99 8.77 -4.45
CA ASN A 427 -11.48 8.52 -5.79
C ASN A 427 -12.57 7.43 -5.78
N LYS A 428 -13.83 7.86 -5.85
CA LYS A 428 -15.01 6.99 -5.90
C LYS A 428 -15.23 6.35 -7.28
N TYR A 429 -14.83 7.03 -8.36
CA TYR A 429 -15.28 6.70 -9.72
C TYR A 429 -14.27 5.87 -10.53
N ASN A 430 -12.97 6.12 -10.42
CA ASN A 430 -11.94 5.54 -11.28
C ASN A 430 -10.97 4.61 -10.53
N PHE A 431 -11.44 3.43 -10.14
CA PHE A 431 -10.60 2.34 -9.61
C PHE A 431 -11.31 1.00 -9.75
N ASN A 432 -10.52 -0.08 -9.74
CA ASN A 432 -10.98 -1.46 -9.76
C ASN A 432 -10.52 -2.23 -8.52
N ILE A 433 -11.23 -3.30 -8.17
CA ILE A 433 -10.97 -4.13 -7.00
C ILE A 433 -10.56 -5.51 -7.50
N VAL A 434 -9.42 -6.03 -7.06
CA VAL A 434 -9.05 -7.43 -7.33
C VAL A 434 -9.18 -8.26 -6.07
N PHE A 435 -10.09 -9.23 -6.11
CA PHE A 435 -10.27 -10.25 -5.09
C PHE A 435 -9.69 -11.58 -5.56
N ASN A 436 -8.64 -12.03 -4.86
CA ASN A 436 -8.04 -13.34 -5.12
C ASN A 436 -8.80 -14.41 -4.35
N ASN A 437 -9.88 -14.94 -4.93
CA ASN A 437 -10.73 -15.94 -4.29
C ASN A 437 -9.98 -17.28 -4.17
N SER A 438 -9.75 -17.74 -2.94
CA SER A 438 -9.10 -19.04 -2.72
C SER A 438 -10.03 -20.25 -2.89
N LEU A 439 -11.34 -20.04 -3.04
CA LEU A 439 -12.41 -21.03 -2.98
C LEU A 439 -12.52 -21.77 -1.62
N VAL A 440 -11.77 -21.32 -0.62
CA VAL A 440 -11.80 -21.81 0.77
C VAL A 440 -11.79 -20.64 1.75
N GLU A 441 -12.45 -19.55 1.37
CA GLU A 441 -12.72 -18.41 2.25
C GLU A 441 -13.91 -18.71 3.19
N TYR A 442 -14.06 -17.94 4.27
CA TYR A 442 -15.21 -18.09 5.17
C TYR A 442 -16.53 -17.79 4.44
N PRO A 443 -17.61 -18.55 4.66
CA PRO A 443 -18.92 -18.27 4.08
C PRO A 443 -19.41 -16.83 4.36
N GLU A 444 -19.18 -16.36 5.59
CA GLU A 444 -19.51 -15.01 6.05
C GLU A 444 -18.73 -13.94 5.28
N LEU A 445 -17.46 -14.20 4.92
CA LEU A 445 -16.69 -13.29 4.07
C LEU A 445 -17.31 -13.17 2.69
N ILE A 446 -17.75 -14.28 2.10
CA ILE A 446 -18.35 -14.26 0.76
C ILE A 446 -19.69 -13.53 0.78
N LYS A 447 -20.49 -13.74 1.83
CA LYS A 447 -21.74 -13.00 2.07
C LYS A 447 -21.46 -11.50 2.24
N TYR A 448 -20.59 -11.14 3.16
CA TYR A 448 -20.18 -9.76 3.44
C TYR A 448 -19.63 -9.04 2.20
N LYS A 449 -18.76 -9.69 1.43
CA LYS A 449 -18.23 -9.15 0.16
C LYS A 449 -19.37 -8.76 -0.79
N LYS A 450 -20.37 -9.63 -0.95
CA LYS A 450 -21.51 -9.38 -1.83
C LYS A 450 -22.35 -8.21 -1.33
N GLU A 451 -22.64 -8.16 -0.03
CA GLU A 451 -23.40 -7.09 0.60
C GLU A 451 -22.71 -5.74 0.43
N ILE A 452 -21.42 -5.65 0.78
CA ILE A 452 -20.67 -4.39 0.70
C ILE A 452 -20.44 -3.93 -0.74
N CYS A 453 -20.25 -4.87 -1.68
CA CYS A 453 -20.14 -4.52 -3.09
C CYS A 453 -21.44 -3.93 -3.63
N SER A 454 -22.60 -4.48 -3.24
CA SER A 454 -23.89 -3.94 -3.64
C SER A 454 -24.17 -2.59 -2.97
N GLU A 455 -23.98 -2.49 -1.65
CA GLU A 455 -24.21 -1.26 -0.87
C GLU A 455 -23.36 -0.09 -1.39
N TRP A 456 -22.11 -0.37 -1.77
CA TRP A 456 -21.17 0.66 -2.24
C TRP A 456 -21.13 0.84 -3.76
N ASN A 457 -22.00 0.16 -4.51
CA ASN A 457 -22.05 0.15 -5.97
C ASN A 457 -20.69 -0.20 -6.62
N LEU A 458 -20.11 -1.33 -6.20
CA LEU A 458 -18.79 -1.81 -6.62
C LEU A 458 -18.85 -3.06 -7.52
N ASP A 459 -20.03 -3.59 -7.82
CA ASP A 459 -20.18 -4.84 -8.58
C ASP A 459 -19.52 -4.76 -9.96
N ASN A 460 -19.59 -3.61 -10.63
CA ASN A 460 -18.93 -3.37 -11.93
C ASN A 460 -17.42 -3.12 -11.83
N LYS A 461 -16.88 -2.91 -10.62
CA LYS A 461 -15.46 -2.68 -10.35
C LYS A 461 -14.75 -3.92 -9.81
N LEU A 462 -15.49 -4.94 -9.40
CA LEU A 462 -14.95 -6.15 -8.78
C LEU A 462 -14.46 -7.14 -9.84
N ILE A 463 -13.17 -7.47 -9.76
CA ILE A 463 -12.48 -8.46 -10.58
C ILE A 463 -12.08 -9.62 -9.67
N GLU A 464 -12.59 -10.80 -9.97
CA GLU A 464 -12.37 -11.99 -9.16
C GLU A 464 -11.50 -13.00 -9.90
N THR A 465 -10.35 -13.35 -9.32
CA THR A 465 -9.47 -14.39 -9.86
C THR A 465 -9.71 -15.70 -9.12
N THR A 466 -9.60 -16.82 -9.82
CA THR A 466 -9.74 -18.17 -9.23
C THR A 466 -8.40 -18.91 -9.18
N PRO A 467 -8.23 -19.88 -8.26
CA PRO A 467 -7.01 -20.67 -8.12
C PRO A 467 -6.66 -21.43 -9.40
N VAL A 468 -5.37 -21.55 -9.74
CA VAL A 468 -4.95 -22.49 -10.81
C VAL A 468 -5.00 -23.94 -10.34
N GLU A 469 -5.04 -24.15 -9.03
CA GLU A 469 -5.13 -25.45 -8.39
C GLU A 469 -5.85 -25.30 -7.05
N THR A 470 -6.70 -26.27 -6.69
CA THR A 470 -7.47 -26.23 -5.44
C THR A 470 -6.59 -26.49 -4.21
N TYR A 471 -6.99 -25.95 -3.05
CA TYR A 471 -6.32 -26.23 -1.77
C TYR A 471 -6.20 -27.74 -1.50
N TRP A 472 -7.24 -28.51 -1.82
CA TRP A 472 -7.29 -29.94 -1.54
C TRP A 472 -6.36 -30.76 -2.43
N SER A 473 -6.17 -30.37 -3.70
CA SER A 473 -5.16 -30.99 -4.56
C SER A 473 -3.77 -30.78 -3.96
N ILE A 474 -3.45 -29.54 -3.57
CA ILE A 474 -2.16 -29.17 -3.00
C ILE A 474 -1.91 -29.89 -1.67
N GLN A 475 -2.94 -29.98 -0.82
CA GLN A 475 -2.84 -30.72 0.45
C GLN A 475 -2.56 -32.21 0.21
N LYS A 476 -3.13 -32.81 -0.84
CA LYS A 476 -2.93 -34.23 -1.17
C LYS A 476 -1.49 -34.55 -1.57
N HIS A 477 -0.86 -33.70 -2.40
CA HIS A 477 0.48 -33.99 -2.92
C HIS A 477 1.63 -33.34 -2.12
N SER A 478 1.39 -32.20 -1.46
CA SER A 478 2.41 -31.46 -0.69
C SER A 478 2.18 -31.47 0.84
N GLY A 479 1.12 -32.12 1.31
CA GLY A 479 0.77 -32.21 2.73
C GLY A 479 0.17 -30.93 3.31
N TRP A 480 0.07 -30.85 4.64
CA TRP A 480 -0.51 -29.70 5.34
C TRP A 480 0.42 -28.49 5.37
N ASN A 481 -0.16 -27.30 5.29
CA ASN A 481 0.56 -26.03 5.26
C ASN A 481 1.00 -25.52 6.65
N PHE A 482 1.72 -26.37 7.40
CA PHE A 482 2.19 -26.07 8.76
C PHE A 482 3.31 -25.04 8.83
N ASN A 483 4.22 -25.07 7.87
CA ASN A 483 5.42 -24.23 7.87
C ASN A 483 5.11 -22.87 7.29
N ARG A 484 5.66 -21.80 7.88
CA ARG A 484 5.49 -20.43 7.38
C ARG A 484 6.22 -20.23 6.05
N LYS A 485 5.70 -19.29 5.24
CA LYS A 485 6.39 -18.82 4.03
C LYS A 485 7.81 -18.37 4.36
N GLY A 486 8.76 -18.72 3.51
CA GLY A 486 10.17 -18.42 3.75
C GLY A 486 10.89 -19.41 4.68
N ASP A 487 10.21 -20.40 5.26
CA ASP A 487 10.90 -21.54 5.87
C ASP A 487 11.60 -22.34 4.77
N ARG A 488 12.85 -22.70 5.02
CA ARG A 488 13.76 -23.36 4.07
C ARG A 488 14.41 -24.62 4.64
N ARG A 489 14.14 -24.98 5.90
CA ARG A 489 14.77 -26.13 6.57
C ARG A 489 14.62 -27.43 5.77
N ASN A 490 13.46 -27.59 5.12
CA ASN A 490 13.12 -28.74 4.28
C ASN A 490 12.77 -28.32 2.84
N GLY A 491 13.47 -27.32 2.29
CA GLY A 491 13.14 -26.74 0.98
C GLY A 491 11.96 -25.75 1.04
N LYS A 492 11.30 -25.52 -0.09
CA LYS A 492 10.19 -24.55 -0.17
C LYS A 492 9.01 -25.04 0.69
N SER A 493 8.59 -24.22 1.65
CA SER A 493 7.45 -24.56 2.53
C SER A 493 6.15 -24.79 1.75
N THR A 494 5.36 -25.79 2.14
CA THR A 494 4.03 -26.08 1.56
C THR A 494 3.09 -24.86 1.56
N SER A 495 3.15 -23.99 2.57
CA SER A 495 2.32 -22.77 2.60
C SER A 495 2.67 -21.76 1.49
N GLU A 496 3.93 -21.71 1.07
CA GLU A 496 4.41 -20.85 -0.01
C GLU A 496 3.98 -21.39 -1.36
N GLU A 497 4.03 -22.71 -1.55
CA GLU A 497 3.47 -23.37 -2.74
C GLU A 497 1.95 -23.19 -2.82
N CYS A 498 1.23 -23.47 -1.74
CA CYS A 498 -0.21 -23.29 -1.63
C CYS A 498 -0.63 -21.85 -1.98
N CYS A 499 -0.03 -20.84 -1.35
CA CYS A 499 -0.35 -19.45 -1.69
C CYS A 499 0.06 -19.05 -3.11
N ALA A 500 1.12 -19.65 -3.66
CA ALA A 500 1.53 -19.37 -5.02
C ALA A 500 0.45 -19.80 -6.02
N LYS A 501 -0.03 -21.05 -5.91
CA LYS A 501 -1.06 -21.60 -6.82
C LYS A 501 -2.44 -20.98 -6.61
N ILE A 502 -2.80 -20.70 -5.36
CA ILE A 502 -4.14 -20.21 -5.03
C ILE A 502 -4.28 -18.70 -5.24
N LYS A 503 -3.22 -17.91 -4.98
CA LYS A 503 -3.32 -16.44 -4.96
C LYS A 503 -2.33 -15.73 -5.89
N HIS A 504 -1.05 -16.13 -5.90
CA HIS A 504 -0.06 -15.34 -6.64
C HIS A 504 -0.11 -15.56 -8.16
N VAL A 505 -0.19 -16.80 -8.63
CA VAL A 505 -0.24 -17.12 -10.06
C VAL A 505 -1.52 -16.56 -10.71
N PRO A 506 -2.72 -16.73 -10.12
CA PRO A 506 -3.93 -16.08 -10.64
C PRO A 506 -3.79 -14.56 -10.77
N MET A 507 -3.22 -13.90 -9.75
CA MET A 507 -2.93 -12.47 -9.81
C MET A 507 -1.97 -12.13 -10.95
N TYR A 508 -0.87 -12.87 -11.12
CA TYR A 508 0.08 -12.59 -12.20
C TYR A 508 -0.55 -12.76 -13.58
N ASN A 509 -1.36 -13.79 -13.78
CA ASN A 509 -2.12 -13.98 -15.02
C ASN A 509 -3.06 -12.78 -15.28
N GLN A 510 -3.72 -12.27 -14.24
CA GLN A 510 -4.58 -11.09 -14.34
C GLN A 510 -3.80 -9.82 -14.67
N ILE A 511 -2.60 -9.65 -14.11
CA ILE A 511 -1.70 -8.52 -14.44
C ILE A 511 -1.28 -8.58 -15.90
N ASP A 512 -0.89 -9.75 -16.39
CA ASP A 512 -0.50 -9.93 -17.79
C ASP A 512 -1.69 -9.68 -18.74
N LYS A 513 -2.90 -10.09 -18.35
CA LYS A 513 -4.14 -9.78 -19.07
C LYS A 513 -4.37 -8.27 -19.18
N PHE A 514 -4.31 -7.54 -18.07
CA PHE A 514 -4.46 -6.07 -18.08
C PHE A 514 -3.47 -5.37 -19.02
N ILE A 515 -2.22 -5.83 -19.04
CA ILE A 515 -1.21 -5.27 -19.95
C ILE A 515 -1.54 -5.59 -21.41
N SER A 516 -1.96 -6.82 -21.70
CA SER A 516 -2.34 -7.22 -23.08
C SER A 516 -3.55 -6.47 -23.63
N GLU A 517 -4.45 -6.04 -22.75
CA GLU A 517 -5.66 -5.27 -23.08
C GLU A 517 -5.38 -3.75 -23.19
N GLY A 518 -4.13 -3.32 -23.04
CA GLY A 518 -3.77 -1.90 -23.08
C GLY A 518 -4.23 -1.12 -21.84
N ASN A 519 -4.63 -1.81 -20.77
CA ASN A 519 -5.14 -1.21 -19.53
C ASN A 519 -4.30 -1.61 -18.31
N PRO A 520 -2.97 -1.34 -18.31
CA PRO A 520 -2.06 -1.82 -17.30
C PRO A 520 -2.41 -1.27 -15.92
N MET A 521 -2.26 -2.10 -14.90
CA MET A 521 -2.40 -1.68 -13.50
C MET A 521 -1.24 -0.74 -13.11
N GLN A 522 -1.45 0.58 -13.17
CA GLN A 522 -0.38 1.55 -12.84
C GLN A 522 -0.14 1.68 -11.34
N ALA A 523 -1.19 1.60 -10.52
CA ALA A 523 -1.11 1.61 -9.06
C ALA A 523 -1.83 0.43 -8.44
N ASN A 524 -1.25 -0.10 -7.35
CA ASN A 524 -1.84 -1.16 -6.55
C ASN A 524 -1.81 -0.82 -5.05
N TYR A 525 -3.00 -0.61 -4.49
CA TYR A 525 -3.21 -0.33 -3.07
C TYR A 525 -3.40 -1.63 -2.28
N THR A 526 -2.79 -1.71 -1.09
CA THR A 526 -2.97 -2.85 -0.19
C THR A 526 -3.14 -2.46 1.27
N GLY A 527 -3.92 -3.25 2.00
CA GLY A 527 -4.12 -3.14 3.45
C GLY A 527 -2.98 -3.75 4.28
N LEU A 528 -1.72 -3.56 3.87
CA LEU A 528 -0.57 -4.05 4.62
C LEU A 528 -0.19 -3.08 5.73
N ARG A 529 -0.02 -3.59 6.96
CA ARG A 529 0.57 -2.83 8.07
C ARG A 529 1.88 -3.43 8.53
N ALA A 530 2.85 -2.57 8.85
CA ALA A 530 4.14 -2.98 9.40
C ALA A 530 3.97 -3.73 10.72
N SER A 531 3.00 -3.29 11.51
CA SER A 531 2.63 -3.86 12.80
C SER A 531 2.01 -5.25 12.68
N GLU A 532 1.73 -5.82 11.51
CA GLU A 532 1.12 -7.14 11.42
C GLU A 532 2.10 -8.29 11.64
N SER A 533 3.34 -8.15 11.14
CA SER A 533 4.40 -9.16 11.29
C SER A 533 5.79 -8.56 11.08
N ARG A 534 6.82 -9.18 11.65
CA ARG A 534 8.22 -8.78 11.44
C ARG A 534 8.61 -8.73 9.96
N ALA A 535 8.11 -9.66 9.14
CA ALA A 535 8.41 -9.65 7.70
C ALA A 535 7.86 -8.41 6.99
N ARG A 536 6.65 -7.97 7.36
CA ARG A 536 6.01 -6.75 6.82
C ARG A 536 6.71 -5.50 7.31
N GLU A 537 7.08 -5.44 8.58
CA GLU A 537 7.90 -4.36 9.14
C GLU A 537 9.22 -4.20 8.37
N GLN A 538 9.94 -5.29 8.13
CA GLN A 538 11.19 -5.25 7.38
C GLN A 538 10.98 -4.87 5.91
N SER A 539 9.88 -5.33 5.29
CA SER A 539 9.53 -4.91 3.92
C SER A 539 9.23 -3.41 3.85
N CYS A 540 8.46 -2.87 4.80
CA CYS A 540 8.18 -1.43 4.86
C CYS A 540 9.46 -0.61 5.09
N LYS A 541 10.40 -1.11 5.91
CA LYS A 541 11.70 -0.46 6.13
C LYS A 541 12.56 -0.42 4.86
N ARG A 542 12.62 -1.53 4.12
CA ARG A 542 13.43 -1.66 2.90
C ARG A 542 12.82 -0.92 1.70
N ASP A 543 11.53 -1.15 1.45
CA ASP A 543 10.87 -0.69 0.23
C ASP A 543 10.13 0.63 0.42
N ASN A 544 9.98 1.13 1.66
CA ASN A 544 9.11 2.26 1.99
C ASN A 544 7.61 1.94 1.78
N VAL A 545 6.73 2.92 1.94
CA VAL A 545 5.27 2.80 1.78
C VAL A 545 4.81 2.86 0.33
N VAL A 546 5.66 3.40 -0.55
CA VAL A 546 5.45 3.53 -1.99
C VAL A 546 6.68 2.96 -2.69
N TYR A 547 6.48 1.98 -3.58
CA TYR A 547 7.60 1.39 -4.33
C TYR A 547 7.17 0.73 -5.63
N PHE A 548 8.05 0.76 -6.63
CA PHE A 548 7.87 -0.02 -7.84
C PHE A 548 8.12 -1.52 -7.58
N SER A 549 7.13 -2.35 -7.89
CA SER A 549 7.20 -3.80 -7.79
C SER A 549 7.34 -4.43 -9.16
N LYS A 550 8.53 -4.92 -9.47
CA LYS A 550 8.84 -5.57 -10.74
C LYS A 550 7.99 -6.81 -11.02
N SER A 551 7.76 -7.65 -10.00
CA SER A 551 6.93 -8.85 -10.18
C SER A 551 5.45 -8.53 -10.39
N TRP A 552 4.99 -7.37 -9.91
CA TRP A 552 3.62 -6.92 -10.11
C TRP A 552 3.47 -5.92 -11.27
N LYS A 553 4.59 -5.48 -11.87
CA LYS A 553 4.64 -4.49 -12.96
C LYS A 553 3.80 -3.25 -12.65
N THR A 554 3.93 -2.72 -11.43
CA THR A 554 3.06 -1.66 -10.91
C THR A 554 3.74 -0.86 -9.80
N LEU A 555 3.24 0.35 -9.53
CA LEU A 555 3.50 1.07 -8.29
C LEU A 555 2.69 0.45 -7.15
N ARG A 556 3.35 0.01 -6.08
CA ARG A 556 2.71 -0.53 -4.87
C ARG A 556 2.62 0.55 -3.82
N ILE A 557 1.43 0.71 -3.23
CA ILE A 557 1.14 1.70 -2.19
C ILE A 557 0.52 0.98 -0.99
N ASN A 558 1.06 1.25 0.20
CA ASN A 558 0.58 0.73 1.47
C ASN A 558 0.13 1.90 2.37
N PRO A 559 -1.06 2.49 2.15
CA PRO A 559 -1.46 3.74 2.80
C PRO A 559 -1.50 3.65 4.32
N ILE A 560 -1.91 2.50 4.84
CA ILE A 560 -2.07 2.25 6.29
C ILE A 560 -0.87 1.54 6.91
N ALA A 561 0.30 1.56 6.25
CA ALA A 561 1.49 0.84 6.72
C ALA A 561 1.84 1.12 8.19
N PHE A 562 1.54 2.33 8.66
CA PHE A 562 1.85 2.80 10.00
C PHE A 562 0.69 2.67 10.99
N PHE A 563 -0.51 2.28 10.55
CA PHE A 563 -1.65 2.15 11.47
C PHE A 563 -1.38 1.10 12.56
N SER A 564 -1.73 1.43 13.80
CA SER A 564 -1.87 0.43 14.87
C SER A 564 -3.14 -0.41 14.65
N GLU A 565 -3.28 -1.50 15.38
CA GLU A 565 -4.53 -2.29 15.34
C GLU A 565 -5.70 -1.52 15.93
N GLU A 566 -5.46 -0.75 16.99
CA GLU A 566 -6.44 0.13 17.60
C GLU A 566 -6.90 1.21 16.62
N MET A 567 -5.97 1.87 15.91
CA MET A 567 -6.30 2.89 14.90
C MET A 567 -7.19 2.35 13.80
N VAL A 568 -6.99 1.11 13.35
CA VAL A 568 -7.87 0.48 12.35
C VAL A 568 -9.28 0.36 12.91
N TRP A 569 -9.45 -0.15 14.13
CA TRP A 569 -10.78 -0.30 14.74
C TRP A 569 -11.43 1.05 15.09
N GLU A 570 -10.66 2.02 15.56
CA GLU A 570 -11.11 3.39 15.78
C GLU A 570 -11.58 4.04 14.48
N TYR A 571 -10.87 3.82 13.37
CA TYR A 571 -11.28 4.29 12.04
C TYR A 571 -12.63 3.68 11.62
N GLN A 572 -12.78 2.37 11.79
CA GLN A 572 -14.02 1.66 11.46
C GLN A 572 -15.21 2.23 12.25
N LYS A 573 -14.99 2.51 13.55
CA LYS A 573 -16.01 3.14 14.41
C LYS A 573 -16.28 4.60 14.02
N LYS A 574 -15.25 5.40 13.76
CA LYS A 574 -15.35 6.83 13.38
C LYS A 574 -16.20 7.03 12.14
N TYR A 575 -16.02 6.17 11.13
CA TYR A 575 -16.70 6.27 9.84
C TYR A 575 -17.83 5.27 9.65
N ASN A 576 -18.19 4.51 10.69
CA ASN A 576 -19.19 3.44 10.63
C ASN A 576 -19.00 2.50 9.43
N VAL A 577 -17.75 2.10 9.17
CA VAL A 577 -17.43 1.23 8.03
C VAL A 577 -17.83 -0.20 8.38
N PRO A 578 -18.68 -0.87 7.58
CA PRO A 578 -19.03 -2.26 7.81
C PRO A 578 -17.80 -3.17 7.79
N TYR A 579 -17.83 -4.24 8.57
CA TYR A 579 -16.82 -5.29 8.55
C TYR A 579 -17.47 -6.66 8.66
N CYS A 580 -16.73 -7.69 8.24
CA CYS A 580 -17.23 -9.06 8.26
C CYS A 580 -17.36 -9.61 9.70
N GLU A 581 -18.52 -10.19 10.01
CA GLU A 581 -18.88 -10.77 11.32
C GLU A 581 -17.93 -11.87 11.84
N VAL A 582 -17.01 -12.38 11.00
CA VAL A 582 -15.94 -13.27 11.45
C VAL A 582 -15.11 -12.62 12.55
N TYR A 583 -14.90 -11.30 12.51
CA TYR A 583 -14.10 -10.60 13.50
C TYR A 583 -14.75 -10.56 14.90
N ASP A 584 -16.07 -10.73 15.00
CA ASP A 584 -16.79 -10.77 16.28
C ASP A 584 -16.66 -12.13 16.99
N LYS A 585 -16.17 -13.15 16.28
CA LYS A 585 -16.03 -14.53 16.78
C LYS A 585 -14.71 -14.71 17.54
N VAL A 586 -14.63 -14.11 18.72
CA VAL A 586 -13.43 -14.15 19.57
C VAL A 586 -13.45 -15.38 20.49
N VAL A 587 -12.30 -16.03 20.68
CA VAL A 587 -12.13 -17.10 21.66
C VAL A 587 -11.49 -16.51 22.90
N TYR A 588 -12.08 -16.75 24.06
CA TYR A 588 -11.61 -16.31 25.37
C TYR A 588 -10.90 -17.44 26.13
N TYR A 589 -10.30 -17.14 27.28
CA TYR A 589 -9.54 -18.15 28.05
C TYR A 589 -10.47 -19.23 28.63
N GLU A 590 -11.67 -18.85 29.04
CA GLU A 590 -12.74 -19.74 29.54
C GLU A 590 -13.28 -20.71 28.49
N ASP A 591 -13.11 -20.40 27.20
CA ASP A 591 -13.46 -21.34 26.12
C ASP A 591 -12.43 -22.46 25.94
N VAL A 592 -11.25 -22.31 26.56
CA VAL A 592 -10.09 -23.18 26.31
C VAL A 592 -9.62 -23.89 27.57
N TYR A 593 -9.71 -23.24 28.73
CA TYR A 593 -9.24 -23.77 30.01
C TYR A 593 -10.40 -23.97 30.98
N ASP A 594 -10.47 -25.14 31.61
CA ASP A 594 -11.48 -25.43 32.63
C ASP A 594 -11.26 -24.62 33.93
N ASN A 595 -10.03 -24.15 34.18
CA ASN A 595 -9.63 -23.43 35.38
C ASN A 595 -9.07 -22.03 35.05
N VAL A 596 -9.94 -21.02 35.00
CA VAL A 596 -9.58 -19.62 34.69
C VAL A 596 -9.52 -18.79 35.97
N GLN A 597 -8.45 -18.00 36.14
CA GLN A 597 -8.35 -17.04 37.24
C GLN A 597 -9.25 -15.82 36.97
N GLU A 598 -9.63 -15.07 38.01
CA GLU A 598 -10.47 -13.87 37.85
C GLU A 598 -9.87 -12.85 36.86
N GLU A 599 -8.54 -12.67 36.89
CA GLU A 599 -7.78 -11.79 35.97
C GLU A 599 -7.73 -12.29 34.51
N GLU A 600 -8.11 -13.55 34.27
CA GLU A 600 -8.10 -14.19 32.95
C GLU A 600 -9.50 -14.27 32.33
N TYR A 601 -10.56 -13.97 33.10
CA TYR A 601 -11.93 -13.98 32.59
C TYR A 601 -12.12 -12.91 31.51
N GLN A 602 -12.78 -13.25 30.39
CA GLN A 602 -12.91 -12.40 29.20
C GLN A 602 -11.58 -11.96 28.57
N LYS A 603 -10.45 -12.55 28.98
CA LYS A 603 -9.17 -12.31 28.31
C LYS A 603 -9.20 -12.99 26.96
N VAL A 604 -8.81 -12.28 25.91
CA VAL A 604 -8.78 -12.82 24.54
C VAL A 604 -7.68 -13.89 24.42
N TYR A 605 -8.08 -15.11 24.05
CA TYR A 605 -7.18 -16.22 23.71
C TYR A 605 -6.84 -16.23 22.22
N TYR A 606 -7.84 -16.05 21.35
CA TYR A 606 -7.64 -15.97 19.91
C TYR A 606 -8.65 -15.03 19.25
N ALA A 607 -8.15 -14.05 18.52
CA ALA A 607 -8.94 -13.21 17.62
C ALA A 607 -8.66 -13.64 16.16
N PRO A 608 -9.71 -13.92 15.37
CA PRO A 608 -9.53 -14.36 13.99
C PRO A 608 -9.04 -13.22 13.09
N ARG A 609 -8.37 -13.60 12.01
CA ARG A 609 -8.18 -12.73 10.85
C ARG A 609 -8.65 -13.44 9.60
N ILE A 610 -9.18 -12.65 8.67
CA ILE A 610 -9.73 -13.17 7.43
C ILE A 610 -8.61 -13.77 6.55
N GLY A 611 -8.91 -14.94 6.02
CA GLY A 611 -8.08 -15.72 5.13
C GLY A 611 -8.72 -17.08 4.88
N CYS A 612 -7.95 -18.02 4.32
CA CYS A 612 -8.46 -19.36 4.05
C CYS A 612 -8.77 -20.09 5.36
N TRP A 613 -10.02 -20.56 5.54
CA TRP A 613 -10.41 -21.28 6.76
C TRP A 613 -9.71 -22.64 6.91
N THR A 614 -9.07 -23.13 5.86
CA THR A 614 -8.27 -24.36 5.89
C THR A 614 -6.81 -24.14 6.31
N CYS A 615 -6.38 -22.89 6.53
CA CYS A 615 -4.96 -22.58 6.73
C CYS A 615 -4.46 -22.91 8.15
N LEU A 616 -3.44 -23.77 8.24
CA LEU A 616 -2.97 -24.30 9.53
C LEU A 616 -1.73 -23.59 10.10
N LEU A 617 -1.37 -22.41 9.58
CA LEU A 617 -0.24 -21.61 10.09
C LEU A 617 -0.41 -21.17 11.54
N ASN A 618 -1.66 -20.97 11.99
CA ASN A 618 -2.00 -20.55 13.35
C ASN A 618 -2.54 -21.71 14.21
N LYS A 619 -2.36 -22.96 13.80
CA LYS A 619 -2.85 -24.14 14.54
C LYS A 619 -2.43 -24.15 16.02
N GLY A 620 -1.20 -23.72 16.31
CA GLY A 620 -0.64 -23.63 17.67
C GLY A 620 -0.94 -22.33 18.41
N ARG A 621 -1.80 -21.46 17.87
CA ARG A 621 -2.17 -20.16 18.44
C ARG A 621 -3.68 -20.05 18.71
N GLY A 622 -4.37 -21.18 18.88
CA GLY A 622 -5.81 -21.19 19.18
C GLY A 622 -6.74 -21.27 17.98
N TYR A 623 -6.22 -21.34 16.76
CA TYR A 623 -7.04 -21.43 15.55
C TYR A 623 -7.97 -22.65 15.51
N LEU A 624 -7.49 -23.81 15.99
CA LEU A 624 -8.30 -25.02 16.04
C LEU A 624 -9.43 -24.93 17.09
N ASN A 625 -9.22 -24.23 18.21
CA ASN A 625 -10.27 -23.92 19.18
C ASN A 625 -11.36 -23.05 18.55
N PHE A 626 -10.93 -22.01 17.83
CA PHE A 626 -11.82 -21.12 17.10
C PHE A 626 -12.71 -21.87 16.10
N LEU A 627 -12.13 -22.73 15.27
CA LEU A 627 -12.92 -23.57 14.36
C LEU A 627 -13.86 -24.51 15.10
N LYS A 628 -13.43 -25.12 16.20
CA LYS A 628 -14.28 -26.03 16.99
C LYS A 628 -15.49 -25.31 17.59
N LEU A 629 -15.28 -24.11 18.13
CA LEU A 629 -16.32 -23.32 18.77
C LEU A 629 -17.31 -22.73 17.76
N TYR A 630 -16.81 -22.09 16.71
CA TYR A 630 -17.64 -21.31 15.79
C TYR A 630 -17.98 -22.00 14.47
N TYR A 631 -17.20 -23.02 14.07
CA TYR A 631 -17.35 -23.72 12.80
C TYR A 631 -17.21 -25.25 12.95
N PRO A 632 -18.00 -25.90 13.83
CA PRO A 632 -17.81 -27.31 14.18
C PRO A 632 -17.83 -28.25 12.97
N LYS A 633 -18.62 -27.95 11.93
CA LYS A 633 -18.64 -28.70 10.67
C LYS A 633 -17.32 -28.60 9.89
N HIS A 634 -16.75 -27.41 9.78
CA HIS A 634 -15.46 -27.19 9.12
C HIS A 634 -14.31 -27.83 9.92
N TYR A 635 -14.38 -27.72 11.25
CA TYR A 635 -13.44 -28.39 12.15
C TYR A 635 -13.49 -29.90 11.95
N PHE A 636 -14.69 -30.50 11.99
CA PHE A 636 -14.90 -31.93 11.77
C PHE A 636 -14.37 -32.36 10.39
N PHE A 637 -14.69 -31.59 9.34
CA PHE A 637 -14.20 -31.86 8.00
C PHE A 637 -12.66 -31.92 7.91
N LEU A 638 -11.95 -30.97 8.53
CA LEU A 638 -10.48 -30.97 8.56
C LEU A 638 -9.93 -32.13 9.39
N MET A 639 -10.41 -32.26 10.62
CA MET A 639 -9.89 -33.20 11.61
C MET A 639 -10.15 -34.65 11.19
N TYR A 640 -11.35 -34.92 10.70
CA TYR A 640 -11.83 -36.27 10.40
C TYR A 640 -11.76 -36.59 8.91
N GLU A 641 -12.56 -35.92 8.08
CA GLU A 641 -12.71 -36.29 6.65
C GLU A 641 -11.41 -36.12 5.85
N LYS A 642 -10.60 -35.11 6.20
CA LYS A 642 -9.29 -34.85 5.59
C LYS A 642 -8.11 -35.44 6.35
N GLY A 643 -8.34 -36.03 7.53
CA GLY A 643 -7.32 -36.75 8.29
C GLY A 643 -6.30 -35.88 9.03
N LEU A 644 -6.61 -34.61 9.31
CA LEU A 644 -5.68 -33.74 10.06
C LEU A 644 -5.42 -34.26 11.47
N ALA A 645 -6.42 -34.81 12.16
CA ALA A 645 -6.26 -35.32 13.54
C ALA A 645 -5.16 -36.39 13.59
N LYS A 646 -5.16 -37.30 12.63
CA LYS A 646 -4.15 -38.34 12.47
C LYS A 646 -2.75 -37.73 12.29
N ASP A 647 -2.60 -36.77 11.38
CA ASP A 647 -1.30 -36.17 11.06
C ASP A 647 -0.73 -35.34 12.22
N LEU A 648 -1.59 -34.75 13.05
CA LEU A 648 -1.19 -34.09 14.29
C LEU A 648 -0.87 -35.08 15.41
N PHE A 649 -1.58 -36.21 15.48
CA PHE A 649 -1.39 -37.23 16.52
C PHE A 649 -0.06 -37.99 16.37
N ILE A 650 0.30 -38.40 15.14
CA ILE A 650 1.43 -39.29 14.88
C ILE A 650 2.76 -38.79 15.49
N PRO A 651 3.21 -37.54 15.28
CA PRO A 651 4.50 -37.08 15.79
C PRO A 651 4.60 -37.13 17.32
N GLY A 652 3.56 -36.68 18.03
CA GLY A 652 3.58 -36.70 19.50
C GLY A 652 3.33 -38.08 20.08
N ALA A 653 2.57 -38.93 19.41
CA ALA A 653 2.39 -40.33 19.80
C ALA A 653 3.72 -41.10 19.71
N LYS A 654 4.51 -40.87 18.65
CA LYS A 654 5.89 -41.38 18.54
C LYS A 654 6.79 -40.87 19.67
N LYS A 655 6.72 -39.56 19.97
CA LYS A 655 7.51 -38.95 21.06
C LYS A 655 7.17 -39.49 22.43
N LEU A 656 5.91 -39.89 22.64
CA LEU A 656 5.42 -40.48 23.89
C LEU A 656 5.60 -42.01 23.94
N GLY A 657 6.16 -42.64 22.91
CA GLY A 657 6.33 -44.10 22.85
C GLY A 657 5.02 -44.87 22.66
N ILE A 658 3.94 -44.18 22.31
CA ILE A 658 2.62 -44.77 22.05
C ILE A 658 2.64 -45.57 20.73
N ILE A 659 3.48 -45.14 19.79
CA ILE A 659 3.72 -45.77 18.48
C ILE A 659 5.23 -46.03 18.33
N SER A 660 5.61 -47.21 17.82
CA SER A 660 7.01 -47.62 17.64
C SER A 660 7.74 -46.78 16.57
N LYS A 661 9.09 -46.79 16.61
CA LYS A 661 9.95 -45.80 15.91
C LYS A 661 9.99 -45.88 14.37
N ASN A 662 9.45 -46.91 13.72
CA ASN A 662 9.56 -47.06 12.27
C ASN A 662 8.20 -46.93 11.59
N ILE A 663 7.83 -45.70 11.21
CA ILE A 663 6.87 -45.48 10.13
C ILE A 663 7.65 -44.87 8.98
N ILE A 664 8.15 -45.71 8.07
CA ILE A 664 8.60 -45.31 6.75
C ILE A 664 7.39 -45.47 5.84
N VAL A 665 6.85 -44.35 5.35
CA VAL A 665 5.98 -44.37 4.17
C VAL A 665 6.92 -44.33 2.97
N SER A 666 7.25 -45.48 2.39
CA SER A 666 7.94 -45.54 1.10
C SER A 666 6.90 -45.51 -0.01
N ASN A 667 6.94 -44.46 -0.84
CA ASN A 667 6.45 -44.59 -2.20
C ASN A 667 7.39 -45.55 -2.93
N SER A 668 6.81 -46.57 -3.54
CA SER A 668 7.49 -47.53 -4.40
C SER A 668 8.12 -46.80 -5.59
N GLU A 669 9.45 -46.74 -5.65
CA GLU A 669 10.22 -46.91 -6.88
C GLU A 669 11.73 -46.94 -6.56
N ASN A 670 12.41 -47.91 -7.17
CA ASN A 670 13.84 -48.26 -7.10
C ASN A 670 14.31 -49.17 -5.95
N ASN A 671 14.34 -50.47 -6.28
CA ASN A 671 15.12 -51.50 -5.62
C ASN A 671 16.63 -51.22 -5.75
N GLN A 672 17.30 -50.96 -4.63
CA GLN A 672 18.73 -51.24 -4.48
C GLN A 672 19.03 -51.62 -3.02
N LEU A 673 19.30 -52.91 -2.80
CA LEU A 673 19.76 -53.47 -1.54
C LEU A 673 21.26 -53.20 -1.37
N SER A 674 21.68 -52.81 -0.16
CA SER A 674 23.08 -52.62 0.22
C SER A 674 23.59 -53.84 1.00
N LEU A 675 24.89 -54.12 0.88
CA LEU A 675 25.58 -55.35 1.28
C LEU A 675 25.71 -55.60 2.80
N PHE A 676 24.96 -54.88 3.64
CA PHE A 676 25.08 -54.95 5.11
C PHE A 676 23.78 -55.32 5.83
N ASP A 677 22.79 -55.84 5.11
CA ASP A 677 21.63 -56.46 5.75
C ASP A 677 22.00 -57.87 6.25
N THR A 678 22.16 -58.01 7.58
CA THR A 678 22.09 -59.32 8.24
C THR A 678 20.63 -59.61 8.62
N PRO A 679 20.07 -60.78 8.22
CA PRO A 679 18.75 -61.20 8.65
C PRO A 679 18.86 -61.79 10.06
N THR A 680 18.11 -61.26 11.02
CA THR A 680 17.80 -61.98 12.26
C THR A 680 16.36 -61.70 12.66
N GLU A 681 15.72 -62.77 13.07
CA GLU A 681 14.28 -62.98 13.06
C GLU A 681 13.52 -62.19 14.12
N ALA A 682 12.30 -61.80 13.72
CA ALA A 682 11.13 -61.61 14.56
C ALA A 682 11.20 -60.55 15.68
N CYS A 683 11.06 -59.28 15.29
CA CYS A 683 10.02 -58.45 15.90
C CYS A 683 8.96 -58.25 14.84
N LYS A 684 7.73 -58.71 15.09
CA LYS A 684 6.58 -58.39 14.23
C LYS A 684 6.47 -56.88 14.15
N GLU A 685 6.89 -56.33 13.02
CA GLU A 685 6.71 -54.94 12.64
C GLU A 685 5.22 -54.73 12.39
N ASP A 686 4.49 -54.26 13.40
CA ASP A 686 3.13 -53.76 13.19
C ASP A 686 3.21 -52.46 12.39
N THR A 687 3.14 -52.61 11.07
CA THR A 687 2.81 -51.53 10.14
C THR A 687 1.37 -51.12 10.42
N PHE A 688 1.19 -50.03 11.17
CA PHE A 688 -0.14 -49.46 11.40
C PHE A 688 -0.60 -48.72 10.13
N SER A 689 -1.51 -49.32 9.37
CA SER A 689 -2.27 -48.61 8.32
C SER A 689 -3.12 -47.50 8.94
N CYS A 690 -3.52 -46.50 8.15
CA CYS A 690 -4.38 -45.38 8.57
C CYS A 690 -5.61 -45.84 9.36
N GLU A 691 -6.21 -46.95 8.93
CA GLU A 691 -7.41 -47.54 9.51
C GLU A 691 -7.13 -48.13 10.90
N LYS A 692 -5.97 -48.76 11.12
CA LYS A 692 -5.62 -49.36 12.41
C LYS A 692 -5.34 -48.32 13.50
N ILE A 693 -4.78 -47.16 13.16
CA ILE A 693 -4.58 -46.05 14.13
C ILE A 693 -5.93 -45.47 14.55
N MET A 694 -6.81 -45.24 13.58
CA MET A 694 -8.18 -44.74 13.80
C MET A 694 -9.07 -45.74 14.56
N GLN A 695 -8.78 -47.04 14.48
CA GLN A 695 -9.45 -48.09 15.26
C GLN A 695 -8.91 -48.20 16.70
N LYS A 696 -7.63 -47.87 16.95
CA LYS A 696 -6.97 -48.05 18.25
C LYS A 696 -7.20 -46.88 19.22
N TYR A 697 -7.29 -45.65 18.71
CA TYR A 697 -7.57 -44.47 19.53
C TYR A 697 -8.86 -43.84 19.05
N SER A 698 -9.79 -43.54 19.96
CA SER A 698 -10.99 -42.81 19.58
C SER A 698 -10.60 -41.39 19.15
N LEU A 699 -11.43 -40.78 18.28
CA LEU A 699 -11.22 -39.41 17.85
C LEU A 699 -11.18 -38.44 19.04
N VAL A 700 -12.03 -38.70 20.05
CA VAL A 700 -12.10 -37.91 21.29
C VAL A 700 -10.78 -38.01 22.06
N ASP A 701 -10.15 -39.18 22.09
CA ASP A 701 -8.85 -39.38 22.76
C ASP A 701 -7.71 -38.68 22.00
N MET A 702 -7.70 -38.79 20.67
CA MET A 702 -6.70 -38.10 19.85
C MET A 702 -6.83 -36.59 20.00
N GLU A 703 -8.05 -36.04 19.93
CA GLU A 703 -8.32 -34.63 20.14
C GLU A 703 -7.92 -34.18 21.55
N ALA A 704 -8.34 -34.92 22.59
CA ALA A 704 -7.99 -34.59 23.96
C ALA A 704 -6.46 -34.56 24.15
N LEU A 705 -5.71 -35.46 23.51
CA LEU A 705 -4.25 -35.48 23.58
C LEU A 705 -3.59 -34.33 22.80
N ILE A 706 -4.08 -34.03 21.60
CA ILE A 706 -3.62 -32.90 20.77
C ILE A 706 -3.88 -31.58 21.51
N MET A 707 -5.05 -31.42 22.12
CA MET A 707 -5.50 -30.19 22.77
C MET A 707 -4.93 -30.01 24.19
N LYS A 708 -4.72 -31.08 24.97
CA LYS A 708 -4.11 -31.00 26.32
C LYS A 708 -2.58 -30.86 26.28
N ARG A 709 -1.91 -31.36 25.24
CA ARG A 709 -0.44 -31.29 25.12
C ARG A 709 0.03 -30.81 23.74
N PRO A 710 -0.48 -29.68 23.23
CA PRO A 710 -0.21 -29.23 21.86
C PRO A 710 1.29 -29.10 21.57
N CYS A 711 2.10 -28.68 22.54
CA CYS A 711 3.55 -28.57 22.39
C CYS A 711 4.30 -29.90 22.15
N LYS A 712 3.69 -31.05 22.43
CA LYS A 712 4.28 -32.37 22.15
C LYS A 712 3.88 -32.94 20.79
N PHE A 713 2.79 -32.44 20.19
CA PHE A 713 2.19 -32.94 18.96
C PHE A 713 2.31 -31.95 17.78
N LEU A 714 2.43 -30.65 18.07
CA LEU A 714 2.67 -29.58 17.10
C LEU A 714 4.17 -29.26 17.08
N ILE A 715 4.91 -29.87 16.15
CA ILE A 715 6.29 -29.48 15.81
C ILE A 715 6.27 -28.43 14.70
#